data_AF-A0A0D2N752-F1
#
_entry.id   AF-A0A0D2N752-F1
#
_cell.length_a   1.000
_cell.length_b   1.000
_cell.length_c   1.000
_cell.angle_alpha   90.00
_cell.angle_beta   90.00
_cell.angle_gamma   90.00
#
_symmetry.space_group_name_H-M   'P 1'
#
loop_
_entity.id
_entity.type
_entity.pdbx_description
1 polymer ?
#
loop_
_entity_poly.entity_id
_entity_poly.type
_entity_poly.pdbx_seq_one_letter_code
_entity_poly.pdbx_strand_id
1 'polypeptide(L)'
;MTSTSTGKLSDSIADNIRNALKQSQSYMKRCFSKYMEKGKRVLKAHELRDEFEKVMDDKNETLGTMFSSAQEAVVTPPYVTFAVRPTPGCWEFVKVNSVDLSDVKQISSAEYLKLKETIADENWSKDENALEVDFEAFDFSMPKLTLASSIGKGLNFASKYITSKLSGSVDNAQPLVDYLLSLEYQGEKLMINETLNTAAKLQLALIVAEVSLSDLPRDTPYQSIELRFKEWGFERGWGDTVERVHETIRSLSEVLQAPDPQNLEKLFSKLPTIFKVVIFSPHGYFGQSDVLGLPDTGGQVVYILDQMRAMEEELVLKIKSQGLNIKPQILVVTRLIPDARGTKCNQERESIIGTKYSQILRVPFRTETGILRRWVSRFDIYPYLETFAQDVTSKILDAMEGKPDLIIGNYTDGNLVSSLVASKLGITQATIAHALEKTKYEDSDIKWKELDPKYHFSCQFIADTISMNAADFIIASTYQEIAGSKERPGQYESHAAFTLPGLCRVVSGINVYDPKFNIAAPGADQSVYFPYTETGKRFTSFHPAIEELLYSKVDNDEHIGYLADRKKPIIFSMARLDTVKNLTGLTEWYGKNKRLRSLVNLVIVGAFFNPSKSKDREEMAEIKKMHALIEKYQLKGQIRWIAAQTDRNRNGELYRCIADTKGAFVQPALYEAFGLTVIEAMNCGLPTFATNQGGPAEIIVDGVSGFHINPTNGDESSNKIADFFEKCKTNPAYWNQFSADGLKRINECYTWKIYANKVLNMGCMYGFWKQLNKDQKQAKQRYIQAFYNLMFRNLVKNVPLASDETQQPDSKPADKPQPTPSTKRSQSRLQRLFGA
;
A
#
# COMPACT_ATOMS: atom_id res chain seq x y z
N MET A 1 -7.38 44.03 -2.17
CA MET A 1 -8.25 44.60 -3.22
C MET A 1 -7.60 44.33 -4.57
N THR A 2 -8.43 44.22 -5.61
CA THR A 2 -8.17 43.76 -6.99
C THR A 2 -7.81 42.29 -7.15
N SER A 3 -8.86 41.45 -7.16
CA SER A 3 -8.87 40.09 -7.72
C SER A 3 -8.69 40.17 -9.23
N THR A 4 -7.52 39.81 -9.73
CA THR A 4 -7.31 39.56 -11.15
C THR A 4 -7.81 38.16 -11.49
N SER A 5 -8.85 38.16 -12.33
CA SER A 5 -9.51 36.99 -12.90
C SER A 5 -8.53 36.11 -13.69
N THR A 6 -8.16 34.98 -13.12
CA THR A 6 -7.58 33.85 -13.85
C THR A 6 -8.70 33.10 -14.59
N GLY A 7 -8.42 32.73 -15.85
CA GLY A 7 -9.39 32.37 -16.87
C GLY A 7 -10.41 31.29 -16.51
N LYS A 8 -11.64 31.50 -17.02
CA LYS A 8 -12.73 30.52 -17.07
C LYS A 8 -12.26 29.26 -17.81
N LEU A 9 -12.05 28.18 -17.07
CA LEU A 9 -12.02 26.81 -17.59
C LEU A 9 -13.39 26.18 -17.25
N SER A 10 -14.14 25.85 -18.31
CA SER A 10 -15.35 25.02 -18.40
C SER A 10 -16.57 25.38 -17.54
N ASP A 11 -17.77 25.30 -18.14
CA ASP A 11 -19.04 25.31 -17.41
C ASP A 11 -19.00 24.36 -16.20
N SER A 12 -19.51 24.79 -15.03
CA SER A 12 -19.58 23.96 -13.82
C SER A 12 -20.27 22.63 -14.15
N ILE A 13 -19.89 21.51 -13.50
CA ILE A 13 -20.59 20.24 -13.72
C ILE A 13 -22.07 20.37 -13.38
N ALA A 14 -22.45 21.25 -12.46
CA ALA A 14 -23.85 21.56 -12.21
C ALA A 14 -24.55 22.15 -13.44
N ASP A 15 -23.87 23.00 -14.24
CA ASP A 15 -24.41 23.54 -15.48
C ASP A 15 -24.46 22.47 -16.59
N ASN A 16 -23.45 21.61 -16.67
CA ASN A 16 -23.45 20.45 -17.58
C ASN A 16 -24.58 19.47 -17.25
N ILE A 17 -24.79 19.16 -15.97
CA ILE A 17 -25.90 18.33 -15.47
C ILE A 17 -27.22 19.00 -15.81
N ARG A 18 -27.38 20.30 -15.51
CA ARG A 18 -28.61 21.05 -15.83
C ARG A 18 -28.92 20.98 -17.33
N ASN A 19 -27.92 21.13 -18.19
CA ASN A 19 -28.09 21.07 -19.64
C ASN A 19 -28.43 19.65 -20.12
N ALA A 20 -27.77 18.62 -19.59
CA ALA A 20 -28.06 17.22 -19.90
C ALA A 20 -29.49 16.80 -19.47
N LEU A 21 -29.92 17.22 -18.28
CA LEU A 21 -31.26 16.94 -17.76
C LEU A 21 -32.36 17.60 -18.61
N LYS A 22 -32.12 18.81 -19.15
CA LYS A 22 -33.05 19.48 -20.08
C LYS A 22 -33.23 18.69 -21.38
N GLN A 23 -32.16 18.10 -21.91
CA GLN A 23 -32.19 17.38 -23.18
C GLN A 23 -32.92 16.03 -23.11
N SER A 24 -33.07 15.42 -21.93
CA SER A 24 -33.71 14.10 -21.74
C SER A 24 -34.70 14.06 -20.58
N GLN A 25 -35.49 15.13 -20.44
CA GLN A 25 -36.34 15.38 -19.27
C GLN A 25 -37.32 14.22 -18.94
N SER A 26 -37.90 13.57 -19.94
CA SER A 26 -38.86 12.46 -19.75
C SER A 26 -38.20 11.20 -19.17
N TYR A 27 -37.06 10.79 -19.72
CA TYR A 27 -36.28 9.64 -19.23
C TYR A 27 -35.71 9.91 -17.84
N MET A 28 -35.20 11.13 -17.61
CA MET A 28 -34.63 11.50 -16.33
C MET A 28 -35.69 11.52 -15.21
N LYS A 29 -36.90 12.01 -15.47
CA LYS A 29 -38.00 11.92 -14.48
C LYS A 29 -38.32 10.47 -14.11
N ARG A 30 -38.32 9.54 -15.07
CA ARG A 30 -38.51 8.10 -14.80
C ARG A 30 -37.36 7.52 -13.96
N CYS A 31 -36.12 7.85 -14.31
CA CYS A 31 -34.93 7.40 -13.60
C CYS A 31 -34.89 7.92 -12.14
N PHE A 32 -35.13 9.21 -11.93
CA PHE A 32 -35.22 9.78 -10.58
C PHE A 32 -36.38 9.18 -9.77
N SER A 33 -37.50 8.88 -10.41
CA SER A 33 -38.62 8.17 -9.74
C SER A 33 -38.19 6.79 -9.25
N LYS A 34 -37.41 6.05 -10.04
CA LYS A 34 -36.82 4.76 -9.65
C LYS A 34 -35.83 4.90 -8.48
N TYR A 35 -34.95 5.90 -8.53
CA TYR A 35 -34.06 6.19 -7.40
C TYR A 35 -34.82 6.49 -6.12
N MET A 36 -35.96 7.19 -6.17
CA MET A 36 -36.74 7.53 -5.00
C MET A 36 -37.66 6.42 -4.47
N GLU A 37 -37.93 5.37 -5.25
CA GLU A 37 -38.95 4.35 -4.96
C GLU A 37 -38.82 3.72 -3.56
N LYS A 38 -37.59 3.48 -3.08
CA LYS A 38 -37.31 2.90 -1.74
C LYS A 38 -36.99 3.94 -0.65
N GLY A 39 -37.32 5.22 -0.86
CA GLY A 39 -37.11 6.28 0.14
C GLY A 39 -35.65 6.68 0.36
N LYS A 40 -35.34 7.17 1.59
CA LYS A 40 -34.02 7.66 1.98
C LYS A 40 -32.98 6.54 1.94
N ARG A 41 -31.91 6.67 1.13
CA ARG A 41 -30.80 5.70 1.06
C ARG A 41 -29.58 6.25 0.32
N VAL A 42 -28.45 5.57 0.46
CA VAL A 42 -27.29 5.76 -0.43
C VAL A 42 -27.44 4.76 -1.59
N LEU A 43 -27.19 5.21 -2.81
CA LEU A 43 -27.05 4.39 -4.00
C LEU A 43 -25.58 4.39 -4.43
N LYS A 44 -25.01 3.22 -4.67
CA LYS A 44 -23.65 3.05 -5.18
C LYS A 44 -23.59 3.18 -6.70
N ALA A 45 -22.39 3.41 -7.25
CA ALA A 45 -22.17 3.55 -8.69
C ALA A 45 -22.80 2.43 -9.53
N HIS A 46 -22.72 1.17 -9.07
CA HIS A 46 -23.32 0.04 -9.78
C HIS A 46 -24.85 0.07 -9.72
N GLU A 47 -25.45 0.39 -8.57
CA GLU A 47 -26.91 0.51 -8.44
C GLU A 47 -27.46 1.70 -9.27
N LEU A 48 -26.72 2.81 -9.31
CA LEU A 48 -27.04 3.94 -10.17
C LEU A 48 -27.06 3.52 -11.63
N ARG A 49 -26.02 2.80 -12.07
CA ARG A 49 -25.92 2.31 -13.45
C ARG A 49 -27.04 1.32 -13.78
N ASP A 50 -27.29 0.34 -12.91
CA ASP A 50 -28.31 -0.69 -13.14
C ASP A 50 -29.71 -0.10 -13.28
N GLU A 51 -30.07 0.88 -12.44
CA GLU A 51 -31.38 1.55 -12.53
C GLU A 51 -31.46 2.51 -13.73
N PHE A 52 -30.34 3.12 -14.12
CA PHE A 52 -30.27 3.95 -15.32
C PHE A 52 -30.41 3.13 -16.61
N GLU A 53 -29.71 2.00 -16.71
CA GLU A 53 -29.77 1.07 -17.86
C GLU A 53 -31.17 0.48 -18.07
N LYS A 54 -31.94 0.25 -16.99
CA LYS A 54 -33.35 -0.19 -17.09
C LYS A 54 -34.30 0.85 -17.69
N VAL A 55 -33.91 2.13 -17.71
CA VAL A 55 -34.78 3.24 -18.14
C VAL A 55 -34.42 3.78 -19.52
N MET A 56 -33.17 3.61 -19.97
CA MET A 56 -32.66 4.09 -21.25
C MET A 56 -32.76 3.02 -22.34
N ASP A 57 -33.56 3.27 -23.39
CA ASP A 57 -33.62 2.41 -24.58
C ASP A 57 -32.57 2.79 -25.64
N ASP A 58 -32.01 4.01 -25.60
CA ASP A 58 -31.05 4.52 -26.59
C ASP A 58 -29.88 5.26 -25.92
N LYS A 59 -28.64 4.99 -26.38
CA LYS A 59 -27.40 5.46 -25.75
C LYS A 59 -27.14 6.94 -26.05
N ASN A 60 -27.79 7.85 -25.32
CA ASN A 60 -27.40 9.26 -25.35
C ASN A 60 -26.03 9.46 -24.66
N GLU A 61 -25.00 9.78 -25.44
CA GLU A 61 -23.58 9.76 -25.06
C GLU A 61 -23.26 10.74 -23.91
N THR A 62 -23.89 11.91 -23.90
CA THR A 62 -23.63 12.97 -22.90
C THR A 62 -24.14 12.60 -21.49
N LEU A 63 -25.33 11.99 -21.37
CA LEU A 63 -25.86 11.51 -20.09
C LEU A 63 -25.08 10.30 -19.56
N GLY A 64 -24.60 9.45 -20.46
CA GLY A 64 -23.72 8.34 -20.12
C GLY A 64 -22.44 8.80 -19.40
N THR A 65 -21.83 9.91 -19.84
CA THR A 65 -20.61 10.44 -19.21
C THR A 65 -20.84 10.94 -17.77
N MET A 66 -21.98 11.60 -17.50
CA MET A 66 -22.37 12.03 -16.14
C MET A 66 -22.50 10.83 -15.20
N PHE A 67 -23.34 9.85 -15.54
CA PHE A 67 -23.55 8.68 -14.68
C PHE A 67 -22.30 7.80 -14.57
N SER A 68 -21.43 7.80 -15.59
CA SER A 68 -20.16 7.06 -15.54
C SER A 68 -19.16 7.60 -14.52
N SER A 69 -19.26 8.89 -14.15
CA SER A 69 -18.37 9.54 -13.18
C SER A 69 -18.97 9.68 -11.78
N ALA A 70 -20.29 9.45 -11.62
CA ALA A 70 -20.95 9.40 -10.33
C ALA A 70 -20.49 8.17 -9.52
N GLN A 71 -19.95 8.41 -8.33
CA GLN A 71 -19.43 7.34 -7.45
C GLN A 71 -20.50 6.83 -6.50
N GLU A 72 -21.34 7.73 -6.00
CA GLU A 72 -22.51 7.41 -5.20
C GLU A 72 -23.53 8.56 -5.25
N ALA A 73 -24.77 8.28 -4.86
CA ALA A 73 -25.80 9.29 -4.69
C ALA A 73 -26.55 9.10 -3.37
N VAL A 74 -26.85 10.21 -2.71
CA VAL A 74 -27.70 10.28 -1.52
C VAL A 74 -29.10 10.64 -1.96
N VAL A 75 -30.07 9.77 -1.68
CA VAL A 75 -31.48 9.98 -1.97
C VAL A 75 -32.16 10.50 -0.71
N THR A 76 -32.70 11.72 -0.78
CA THR A 76 -33.50 12.35 0.29
C THR A 76 -34.69 13.06 -0.36
N PRO A 77 -35.84 12.38 -0.56
CA PRO A 77 -36.94 12.91 -1.36
C PRO A 77 -37.36 14.33 -0.94
N PRO A 78 -37.58 15.27 -1.89
CA PRO A 78 -37.59 15.11 -3.35
C PRO A 78 -36.21 15.26 -4.03
N TYR A 79 -35.11 15.18 -3.28
CA TYR A 79 -33.76 15.41 -3.80
C TYR A 79 -32.97 14.12 -4.00
N VAL A 80 -32.13 14.13 -5.04
CA VAL A 80 -31.05 13.16 -5.23
C VAL A 80 -29.76 13.95 -5.40
N THR A 81 -28.78 13.64 -4.55
CA THR A 81 -27.52 14.37 -4.48
C THR A 81 -26.38 13.46 -4.88
N PHE A 82 -25.69 13.80 -5.95
CA PHE A 82 -24.61 13.00 -6.53
C PHE A 82 -23.25 13.44 -5.99
N ALA A 83 -22.40 12.47 -5.64
CA ALA A 83 -20.97 12.66 -5.54
C ALA A 83 -20.34 12.27 -6.88
N VAL A 84 -19.89 13.26 -7.64
CA VAL A 84 -19.32 13.10 -8.98
C VAL A 84 -17.81 13.23 -8.87
N ARG A 85 -17.10 12.33 -9.54
CA ARG A 85 -15.64 12.29 -9.59
C ARG A 85 -15.15 12.35 -11.05
N PRO A 86 -14.94 13.54 -11.61
CA PRO A 86 -14.65 13.72 -13.03
C PRO A 86 -13.24 13.23 -13.38
N THR A 87 -12.30 13.50 -12.49
CA THR A 87 -10.90 13.10 -12.59
C THR A 87 -10.40 12.68 -11.20
N PRO A 88 -9.32 11.88 -11.12
CA PRO A 88 -8.76 11.49 -9.84
C PRO A 88 -8.44 12.67 -8.93
N GLY A 89 -8.87 12.58 -7.67
CA GLY A 89 -8.70 13.64 -6.66
C GLY A 89 -9.63 14.84 -6.80
N CYS A 90 -10.46 14.91 -7.83
CA CYS A 90 -11.43 15.99 -8.03
C CYS A 90 -12.84 15.49 -7.74
N TRP A 91 -13.51 16.13 -6.79
CA TRP A 91 -14.87 15.78 -6.36
C TRP A 91 -15.79 16.98 -6.47
N GLU A 92 -16.96 16.76 -7.04
CA GLU A 92 -18.03 17.74 -7.10
C GLU A 92 -19.33 17.13 -6.58
N PHE A 93 -20.05 17.88 -5.75
CA PHE A 93 -21.30 17.43 -5.15
C PHE A 93 -22.45 18.23 -5.73
N VAL A 94 -23.43 17.53 -6.30
CA VAL A 94 -24.53 18.17 -7.03
C VAL A 94 -25.87 17.65 -6.55
N LYS A 95 -26.68 18.56 -6.01
CA LYS A 95 -28.05 18.32 -5.54
C LYS A 95 -29.04 18.60 -6.66
N VAL A 96 -29.87 17.62 -6.98
CA VAL A 96 -30.90 17.70 -8.03
C VAL A 96 -32.27 17.48 -7.42
N ASN A 97 -33.23 18.36 -7.73
CA ASN A 97 -34.63 18.16 -7.41
C ASN A 97 -35.28 17.22 -8.44
N SER A 98 -35.86 16.11 -8.00
CA SER A 98 -36.45 15.11 -8.90
C SER A 98 -37.74 15.59 -9.58
N VAL A 99 -38.43 16.57 -8.99
CA VAL A 99 -39.70 17.11 -9.50
C VAL A 99 -39.42 18.24 -10.49
N ASP A 100 -38.54 19.17 -10.10
CA ASP A 100 -38.06 20.26 -10.94
C ASP A 100 -36.60 20.02 -11.36
N LEU A 101 -36.40 19.36 -12.49
CA LEU A 101 -35.07 19.05 -13.04
C LEU A 101 -34.26 20.30 -13.45
N SER A 102 -34.82 21.50 -13.37
CA SER A 102 -34.06 22.76 -13.54
C SER A 102 -33.38 23.23 -12.25
N ASP A 103 -33.87 22.80 -11.07
CA ASP A 103 -33.29 23.05 -9.75
C ASP A 103 -32.12 22.09 -9.50
N VAL A 104 -30.97 22.47 -10.07
CA VAL A 104 -29.67 21.83 -9.91
C VAL A 104 -28.74 22.79 -9.19
N LYS A 105 -28.19 22.36 -8.04
CA LYS A 105 -27.29 23.16 -7.19
C LYS A 105 -26.01 22.40 -6.91
N GLN A 106 -24.87 23.04 -7.15
CA GLN A 106 -23.59 22.59 -6.61
C GLN A 106 -23.58 22.88 -5.10
N ILE A 107 -23.12 21.91 -4.32
CA ILE A 107 -23.03 22.01 -2.85
C ILE A 107 -21.62 21.67 -2.38
N SER A 108 -21.29 22.05 -1.15
CA SER A 108 -20.02 21.72 -0.50
C SER A 108 -19.95 20.24 -0.07
N SER A 109 -18.74 19.76 0.23
CA SER A 109 -18.54 18.44 0.84
C SER A 109 -19.25 18.34 2.20
N ALA A 110 -19.21 19.40 3.01
CA ALA A 110 -19.90 19.48 4.29
C ALA A 110 -21.42 19.29 4.14
N GLU A 111 -22.06 19.99 3.21
CA GLU A 111 -23.49 19.85 2.94
C GLU A 111 -23.84 18.46 2.40
N TYR A 112 -23.00 17.91 1.53
CA TYR A 112 -23.17 16.54 1.03
C TYR A 112 -23.14 15.52 2.16
N LEU A 113 -22.14 15.61 3.06
CA LEU A 113 -22.00 14.73 4.19
C LEU A 113 -23.17 14.88 5.18
N LYS A 114 -23.67 16.10 5.43
CA LYS A 114 -24.90 16.32 6.22
C LYS A 114 -26.09 15.57 5.62
N LEU A 115 -26.28 15.63 4.30
CA LEU A 115 -27.35 14.88 3.63
C LEU A 115 -27.14 13.37 3.79
N LYS A 116 -25.89 12.89 3.64
CA LYS A 116 -25.55 11.47 3.83
C LYS A 116 -25.84 11.00 5.26
N GLU A 117 -25.56 11.83 6.26
CA GLU A 117 -25.84 11.55 7.68
C GLU A 117 -27.33 11.37 7.96
N THR A 118 -28.24 12.05 7.24
CA THR A 118 -29.70 11.88 7.44
C THR A 118 -30.19 10.45 7.28
N ILE A 119 -29.39 9.59 6.63
CA ILE A 119 -29.69 8.17 6.40
C ILE A 119 -29.43 7.35 7.66
N ALA A 120 -28.42 7.72 8.46
CA ALA A 120 -27.98 6.98 9.63
C ALA A 120 -28.33 7.67 10.96
N ASP A 121 -28.27 9.00 11.02
CA ASP A 121 -28.48 9.81 12.22
C ASP A 121 -29.03 11.20 11.86
N GLU A 122 -30.36 11.32 11.84
CA GLU A 122 -31.03 12.58 11.46
C GLU A 122 -30.80 13.71 12.46
N ASN A 123 -30.59 13.39 13.75
CA ASN A 123 -30.30 14.40 14.76
C ASN A 123 -28.91 15.00 14.54
N TRP A 124 -27.89 14.16 14.34
CA TRP A 124 -26.54 14.61 14.03
C TRP A 124 -26.47 15.47 12.77
N SER A 125 -27.23 15.12 11.73
CA SER A 125 -27.25 15.89 10.47
C SER A 125 -27.74 17.34 10.63
N LYS A 126 -28.52 17.63 11.69
CA LYS A 126 -29.12 18.93 11.99
C LYS A 126 -28.38 19.68 13.12
N ASP A 127 -27.38 19.06 13.73
CA ASP A 127 -26.62 19.68 14.82
C ASP A 127 -25.63 20.70 14.24
N GLU A 128 -25.87 21.99 14.54
CA GLU A 128 -25.00 23.09 14.14
C GLU A 128 -23.64 23.07 14.86
N ASN A 129 -23.53 22.35 15.98
CA ASN A 129 -22.29 22.18 16.75
C ASN A 129 -21.56 20.87 16.43
N ALA A 130 -22.05 20.07 15.48
CA ALA A 130 -21.37 18.86 15.02
C ALA A 130 -19.95 19.21 14.55
N LEU A 131 -18.95 18.51 15.09
CA LEU A 131 -17.54 18.79 14.80
C LEU A 131 -17.20 18.52 13.33
N GLU A 132 -16.79 19.56 12.62
CA GLU A 132 -16.21 19.49 11.29
C GLU A 132 -14.67 19.52 11.36
N VAL A 133 -14.03 18.55 10.72
CA VAL A 133 -12.58 18.37 10.68
C VAL A 133 -12.05 18.79 9.32
N ASP A 134 -11.23 19.83 9.30
CA ASP A 134 -10.66 20.44 8.10
C ASP A 134 -9.15 20.63 8.27
N PHE A 135 -8.37 19.74 7.66
CA PHE A 135 -6.91 19.81 7.65
C PHE A 135 -6.36 20.75 6.57
N GLU A 136 -7.12 21.05 5.52
CA GLU A 136 -6.69 21.91 4.42
C GLU A 136 -6.60 23.38 4.85
N ALA A 137 -7.36 23.78 5.88
CA ALA A 137 -7.24 25.08 6.53
C ALA A 137 -5.81 25.40 7.02
N PHE A 138 -4.97 24.37 7.22
CA PHE A 138 -3.59 24.51 7.68
C PHE A 138 -2.54 24.49 6.55
N ASP A 139 -2.95 24.39 5.28
CA ASP A 139 -2.02 24.32 4.14
C ASP A 139 -1.91 25.67 3.40
N PHE A 140 -1.46 26.71 4.12
CA PHE A 140 -1.49 28.11 3.64
C PHE A 140 -0.25 28.59 2.88
N SER A 141 0.88 27.86 2.93
CA SER A 141 2.13 28.28 2.27
C SER A 141 2.44 27.52 0.96
N MET A 142 1.60 26.53 0.63
CA MET A 142 1.83 25.57 -0.44
C MET A 142 0.99 25.87 -1.68
N PRO A 143 1.58 25.83 -2.89
CA PRO A 143 0.80 25.82 -4.13
C PRO A 143 -0.07 24.57 -4.20
N LYS A 144 -1.33 24.73 -4.60
CA LYS A 144 -2.23 23.59 -4.83
C LYS A 144 -1.93 22.96 -6.19
N LEU A 145 -1.49 21.72 -6.17
CA LEU A 145 -1.39 20.89 -7.38
C LEU A 145 -2.80 20.49 -7.84
N THR A 146 -3.03 20.49 -9.16
CA THR A 146 -4.33 20.17 -9.76
C THR A 146 -4.24 19.15 -10.90
N LEU A 147 -3.03 18.84 -11.37
CA LEU A 147 -2.83 17.89 -12.46
C LEU A 147 -2.80 16.46 -11.91
N ALA A 148 -3.73 15.61 -12.32
CA ALA A 148 -3.79 14.21 -11.88
C ALA A 148 -2.47 13.43 -12.12
N SER A 149 -1.68 13.83 -13.13
CA SER A 149 -0.37 13.27 -13.45
C SER A 149 0.75 13.62 -12.45
N SER A 150 0.49 14.55 -11.52
CA SER A 150 1.41 14.97 -10.45
C SER A 150 1.23 14.17 -9.15
N ILE A 151 0.10 13.48 -8.98
CA ILE A 151 -0.21 12.67 -7.80
C ILE A 151 0.87 11.57 -7.63
N GLY A 152 1.35 11.39 -6.40
CA GLY A 152 2.39 10.41 -6.08
C GLY A 152 3.81 10.79 -6.54
N LYS A 153 4.01 12.02 -7.05
CA LYS A 153 5.33 12.56 -7.46
C LYS A 153 5.79 13.70 -6.54
N GLY A 154 5.48 13.59 -5.25
CA GLY A 154 5.75 14.60 -4.24
C GLY A 154 7.19 15.10 -4.20
N LEU A 155 8.17 14.20 -4.31
CA LEU A 155 9.59 14.55 -4.29
C LEU A 155 9.98 15.52 -5.43
N ASN A 156 9.43 15.32 -6.63
CA ASN A 156 9.67 16.20 -7.77
C ASN A 156 9.05 17.59 -7.57
N PHE A 157 7.91 17.66 -6.89
CA PHE A 157 7.33 18.94 -6.52
C PHE A 157 8.16 19.61 -5.43
N ALA A 158 8.57 18.86 -4.41
CA ALA A 158 9.38 19.36 -3.32
C ALA A 158 10.69 19.96 -3.85
N SER A 159 11.37 19.29 -4.78
CA SER A 159 12.58 19.80 -5.41
C SER A 159 12.33 21.08 -6.21
N LYS A 160 11.25 21.16 -6.99
CA LYS A 160 10.84 22.40 -7.70
C LYS A 160 10.53 23.56 -6.76
N TYR A 161 9.80 23.31 -5.69
CA TYR A 161 9.44 24.34 -4.72
C TYR A 161 10.67 24.83 -3.96
N ILE A 162 11.52 23.92 -3.48
CA ILE A 162 12.79 24.30 -2.83
C ILE A 162 13.64 25.12 -3.79
N THR A 163 13.80 24.67 -5.04
CA THR A 163 14.51 25.41 -6.09
C THR A 163 13.98 26.84 -6.23
N SER A 164 12.65 27.02 -6.24
CA SER A 164 12.04 28.36 -6.35
C SER A 164 12.34 29.25 -5.13
N LYS A 165 12.52 28.66 -3.95
CA LYS A 165 12.88 29.37 -2.71
C LYS A 165 14.35 29.75 -2.66
N LEU A 166 15.23 28.92 -3.21
CA LEU A 166 16.68 29.16 -3.25
C LEU A 166 17.10 30.08 -4.40
N SER A 167 16.25 30.22 -5.43
CA SER A 167 16.51 31.09 -6.59
C SER A 167 16.49 32.58 -6.23
N GLY A 168 17.27 33.40 -6.92
CA GLY A 168 17.33 34.85 -6.71
C GLY A 168 18.68 35.31 -6.17
N SER A 169 18.68 36.06 -5.06
CA SER A 169 19.92 36.50 -4.43
C SER A 169 20.63 35.34 -3.71
N VAL A 170 21.94 35.45 -3.54
CA VAL A 170 22.75 34.45 -2.81
C VAL A 170 22.24 34.25 -1.37
N ASP A 171 21.67 35.29 -0.76
CA ASP A 171 21.08 35.21 0.58
C ASP A 171 19.88 34.26 0.67
N ASN A 172 19.17 34.02 -0.44
CA ASN A 172 18.06 33.06 -0.47
C ASN A 172 18.54 31.62 -0.27
N ALA A 173 19.83 31.34 -0.48
CA ALA A 173 20.43 30.05 -0.21
C ALA A 173 20.85 29.85 1.26
N GLN A 174 20.74 30.88 2.11
CA GLN A 174 21.13 30.79 3.52
C GLN A 174 20.47 29.63 4.28
N PRO A 175 19.17 29.30 4.08
CA PRO A 175 18.57 28.13 4.73
C PRO A 175 19.28 26.81 4.40
N LEU A 176 19.82 26.66 3.18
CA LEU A 176 20.60 25.48 2.80
C LEU A 176 21.95 25.46 3.53
N VAL A 177 22.59 26.61 3.71
CA VAL A 177 23.82 26.72 4.51
C VAL A 177 23.57 26.38 5.96
N ASP A 178 22.51 26.92 6.56
CA ASP A 178 22.10 26.63 7.93
C ASP A 178 21.80 25.14 8.12
N TYR A 179 21.18 24.51 7.11
CA TYR A 179 20.96 23.07 7.10
C TYR A 179 22.29 22.30 7.09
N LEU A 180 23.23 22.65 6.21
CA LEU A 180 24.54 21.99 6.12
C LEU A 180 25.37 22.16 7.40
N LEU A 181 25.35 23.35 8.05
CA LEU A 181 26.00 23.60 9.34
C LEU A 181 25.41 22.76 10.49
N SER A 182 24.11 22.43 10.39
CA SER A 182 23.42 21.63 11.39
C SER A 182 23.76 20.14 11.33
N LEU A 183 24.41 19.67 10.27
CA LEU A 183 24.76 18.27 10.10
C LEU A 183 25.92 17.89 11.04
N GLU A 184 25.67 16.90 11.88
CA GLU A 184 26.66 16.34 12.81
C GLU A 184 26.36 14.86 13.09
N TYR A 185 27.39 14.14 13.51
CA TYR A 185 27.26 12.77 13.99
C TYR A 185 28.11 12.57 15.24
N GLN A 186 27.48 12.15 16.35
CA GLN A 186 28.14 11.94 17.65
C GLN A 186 29.00 13.14 18.12
N GLY A 187 28.56 14.37 17.82
CA GLY A 187 29.25 15.61 18.17
C GLY A 187 30.34 16.04 17.19
N GLU A 188 30.65 15.25 16.16
CA GLU A 188 31.52 15.67 15.05
C GLU A 188 30.71 16.36 13.96
N LYS A 189 31.16 17.55 13.53
CA LYS A 189 30.54 18.28 12.41
C LYS A 189 30.75 17.54 11.09
N LEU A 190 29.74 17.61 10.23
CA LEU A 190 29.76 17.08 8.87
C LEU A 190 29.59 18.21 7.86
N MET A 191 30.06 17.99 6.63
CA MET A 191 29.99 18.92 5.51
C MET A 191 30.76 20.24 5.74
N ILE A 192 30.22 21.17 6.52
CA ILE A 192 30.80 22.50 6.75
C ILE A 192 30.80 22.86 8.23
N ASN A 193 31.71 23.76 8.62
CA ASN A 193 31.77 24.33 9.97
C ASN A 193 31.50 25.85 9.97
N GLU A 194 31.52 26.47 11.15
CA GLU A 194 31.16 27.88 11.38
C GLU A 194 31.98 28.90 10.57
N THR A 195 33.12 28.50 10.00
CA THR A 195 33.89 29.37 9.10
C THR A 195 33.12 29.68 7.81
N LEU A 196 32.26 28.77 7.34
CA LEU A 196 31.43 28.89 6.12
C LEU A 196 29.97 29.18 6.44
N ASN A 197 29.71 30.04 7.44
CA ASN A 197 28.37 30.28 7.97
C ASN A 197 27.45 31.16 7.10
N THR A 198 27.89 31.66 5.95
CA THR A 198 27.04 32.42 5.03
C THR A 198 27.12 31.88 3.61
N ALA A 199 26.04 32.02 2.85
CA ALA A 199 25.97 31.59 1.45
C ALA A 199 27.11 32.17 0.59
N ALA A 200 27.46 33.45 0.80
CA ALA A 200 28.58 34.08 0.09
C ALA A 200 29.95 33.46 0.45
N LYS A 201 30.21 33.17 1.73
CA LYS A 201 31.47 32.53 2.15
C LYS A 201 31.58 31.12 1.59
N LEU A 202 30.50 30.34 1.67
CA LEU A 202 30.44 29.00 1.14
C LEU A 202 30.67 28.98 -0.38
N GLN A 203 30.03 29.88 -1.13
CA GLN A 203 30.21 29.98 -2.57
C GLN A 203 31.68 30.24 -2.96
N LEU A 204 32.35 31.18 -2.28
CA LEU A 204 33.77 31.46 -2.52
C LEU A 204 34.66 30.25 -2.20
N ALA A 205 34.41 29.59 -1.06
CA ALA A 205 35.18 28.42 -0.65
C ALA A 205 35.03 27.24 -1.62
N LEU A 206 33.83 27.03 -2.18
CA LEU A 206 33.57 25.97 -3.17
C LEU A 206 34.36 26.17 -4.45
N ILE A 207 34.51 27.42 -4.92
CA ILE A 207 35.33 27.75 -6.11
C ILE A 207 36.80 27.40 -5.85
N VAL A 208 37.33 27.78 -4.69
CA VAL A 208 38.73 27.46 -4.30
C VAL A 208 38.94 25.94 -4.22
N ALA A 209 37.97 25.23 -3.63
CA ALA A 209 38.04 23.78 -3.51
C ALA A 209 37.97 23.08 -4.88
N GLU A 210 37.11 23.52 -5.81
CA GLU A 210 37.00 22.95 -7.17
C GLU A 210 38.32 23.10 -7.95
N VAL A 211 38.94 24.27 -7.90
CA VAL A 211 40.26 24.50 -8.53
C VAL A 211 41.30 23.57 -7.91
N SER A 212 41.33 23.46 -6.57
CA SER A 212 42.33 22.65 -5.88
C SER A 212 42.19 21.14 -6.09
N LEU A 213 40.98 20.66 -6.37
CA LEU A 213 40.71 19.24 -6.66
C LEU A 213 41.04 18.86 -8.10
N SER A 214 40.98 19.81 -9.04
CA SER A 214 41.20 19.57 -10.46
C SER A 214 42.62 19.08 -10.78
N ASP A 215 43.58 19.40 -9.92
CA ASP A 215 45.00 19.02 -10.07
C ASP A 215 45.34 17.64 -9.48
N LEU A 216 44.38 16.96 -8.83
CA LEU A 216 44.62 15.70 -8.13
C LEU A 216 44.07 14.48 -8.91
N PRO A 217 44.72 13.30 -8.80
CA PRO A 217 44.18 12.05 -9.34
C PRO A 217 42.79 11.72 -8.77
N ARG A 218 41.89 11.24 -9.63
CA ARG A 218 40.47 10.99 -9.30
C ARG A 218 40.25 10.00 -8.15
N ASP A 219 41.11 9.00 -8.06
CA ASP A 219 41.08 7.92 -7.08
C ASP A 219 41.78 8.26 -5.75
N THR A 220 42.35 9.48 -5.65
CA THR A 220 43.00 9.95 -4.42
C THR A 220 42.02 9.91 -3.24
N PRO A 221 42.35 9.26 -2.11
CA PRO A 221 41.47 9.18 -0.94
C PRO A 221 41.26 10.54 -0.25
N TYR A 222 40.07 10.80 0.29
CA TYR A 222 39.76 12.06 1.00
C TYR A 222 40.74 12.38 2.14
N GLN A 223 41.27 11.36 2.83
CA GLN A 223 42.21 11.53 3.95
C GLN A 223 43.47 12.31 3.55
N SER A 224 43.89 12.29 2.29
CA SER A 224 45.08 13.03 1.84
C SER A 224 44.83 14.54 1.69
N ILE A 225 43.57 14.97 1.56
CA ILE A 225 43.17 16.37 1.41
C ILE A 225 42.45 16.94 2.64
N GLU A 226 42.09 16.08 3.59
CA GLU A 226 41.26 16.39 4.75
C GLU A 226 41.76 17.60 5.55
N LEU A 227 43.06 17.64 5.90
CA LEU A 227 43.61 18.70 6.74
C LEU A 227 43.47 20.09 6.07
N ARG A 228 43.79 20.17 4.78
CA ARG A 228 43.65 21.40 3.98
C ARG A 228 42.18 21.80 3.81
N PHE A 229 41.30 20.83 3.60
CA PHE A 229 39.86 21.09 3.47
C PHE A 229 39.26 21.64 4.77
N LYS A 230 39.70 21.10 5.90
CA LYS A 230 39.28 21.55 7.22
C LYS A 230 39.69 22.99 7.52
N GLU A 231 40.89 23.41 7.09
CA GLU A 231 41.34 24.81 7.18
C GLU A 231 40.44 25.77 6.39
N TRP A 232 39.83 25.31 5.31
CA TRP A 232 38.87 26.08 4.50
C TRP A 232 37.43 25.97 4.99
N GLY A 233 37.18 25.20 6.06
CA GLY A 233 35.85 25.04 6.64
C GLY A 233 35.06 23.83 6.17
N PHE A 234 35.67 22.95 5.35
CA PHE A 234 35.05 21.71 4.88
C PHE A 234 35.38 20.55 5.82
N GLU A 235 34.37 19.98 6.44
CA GLU A 235 34.46 18.77 7.27
C GLU A 235 34.24 17.51 6.42
N ARG A 236 34.24 16.32 7.04
CA ARG A 236 33.99 15.03 6.35
C ARG A 236 32.57 14.94 5.78
N GLY A 237 32.39 14.06 4.78
CA GLY A 237 31.07 13.74 4.22
C GLY A 237 30.88 14.06 2.73
N TRP A 238 31.87 14.68 2.09
CA TRP A 238 31.80 15.07 0.68
C TRP A 238 32.03 13.91 -0.31
N GLY A 239 32.78 12.89 0.10
CA GLY A 239 33.18 11.77 -0.75
C GLY A 239 34.33 10.96 -0.17
N ASP A 240 34.48 9.71 -0.59
CA ASP A 240 35.63 8.87 -0.24
C ASP A 240 36.86 9.13 -1.12
N THR A 241 36.65 9.54 -2.37
CA THR A 241 37.72 9.90 -3.32
C THR A 241 37.60 11.35 -3.79
N VAL A 242 38.69 11.90 -4.33
CA VAL A 242 38.72 13.23 -4.97
C VAL A 242 37.64 13.37 -6.04
N GLU A 243 37.41 12.35 -6.88
CA GLU A 243 36.33 12.39 -7.88
C GLU A 243 34.97 12.61 -7.21
N ARG A 244 34.69 11.87 -6.15
CA ARG A 244 33.41 11.96 -5.45
C ARG A 244 33.22 13.30 -4.74
N VAL A 245 34.26 13.77 -4.05
CA VAL A 245 34.30 15.10 -3.42
C VAL A 245 34.06 16.19 -4.45
N HIS A 246 34.75 16.10 -5.59
CA HIS A 246 34.61 17.02 -6.70
C HIS A 246 33.16 17.03 -7.21
N GLU A 247 32.54 15.87 -7.41
CA GLU A 247 31.15 15.83 -7.87
C GLU A 247 30.18 16.48 -6.86
N THR A 248 30.37 16.27 -5.57
CA THR A 248 29.50 16.84 -4.52
C THR A 248 29.67 18.35 -4.41
N ILE A 249 30.92 18.84 -4.44
CA ILE A 249 31.23 20.28 -4.47
C ILE A 249 30.63 20.94 -5.71
N ARG A 250 30.79 20.33 -6.89
CA ARG A 250 30.20 20.85 -8.12
C ARG A 250 28.69 20.93 -8.02
N SER A 251 28.01 19.87 -7.55
CA SER A 251 26.55 19.89 -7.40
C SER A 251 26.06 20.95 -6.42
N LEU A 252 26.76 21.19 -5.30
CA LEU A 252 26.42 22.27 -4.38
C LEU A 252 26.68 23.65 -5.00
N SER A 253 27.81 23.81 -5.70
CA SER A 253 28.17 25.05 -6.40
C SER A 253 27.12 25.42 -7.47
N GLU A 254 26.67 24.45 -8.26
CA GLU A 254 25.58 24.61 -9.24
C GLU A 254 24.28 25.02 -8.54
N VAL A 255 23.91 24.38 -7.43
CA VAL A 255 22.70 24.73 -6.66
C VAL A 255 22.76 26.15 -6.09
N LEU A 256 23.92 26.63 -5.65
CA LEU A 256 24.07 27.99 -5.13
C LEU A 256 24.05 29.07 -6.23
N GLN A 257 24.51 28.74 -7.45
CA GLN A 257 24.61 29.69 -8.56
C GLN A 257 23.34 29.72 -9.42
N ALA A 258 22.83 28.55 -9.77
CA ALA A 258 21.68 28.37 -10.64
C ALA A 258 20.90 27.12 -10.19
N PRO A 259 20.14 27.22 -9.08
CA PRO A 259 19.41 26.07 -8.55
C PRO A 259 18.42 25.53 -9.58
N ASP A 260 18.43 24.21 -9.76
CA ASP A 260 17.44 23.47 -10.53
C ASP A 260 17.05 22.17 -9.81
N PRO A 261 15.87 21.60 -10.11
CA PRO A 261 15.36 20.43 -9.39
C PRO A 261 16.25 19.19 -9.51
N GLN A 262 16.91 18.98 -10.66
CA GLN A 262 17.73 17.79 -10.91
C GLN A 262 19.02 17.85 -10.11
N ASN A 263 19.72 18.99 -10.13
CA ASN A 263 20.94 19.16 -9.36
C ASN A 263 20.68 19.19 -7.85
N LEU A 264 19.53 19.73 -7.44
CA LEU A 264 19.11 19.67 -6.04
C LEU A 264 18.88 18.22 -5.57
N GLU A 265 18.12 17.43 -6.34
CA GLU A 265 17.92 16.00 -6.01
C GLU A 265 19.26 15.23 -6.00
N LYS A 266 20.14 15.53 -6.95
CA LYS A 266 21.49 14.93 -7.01
C LYS A 266 22.33 15.30 -5.79
N LEU A 267 22.32 16.56 -5.34
CA LEU A 267 22.99 17.00 -4.12
C LEU A 267 22.46 16.25 -2.90
N PHE A 268 21.14 16.28 -2.67
CA PHE A 268 20.52 15.63 -1.51
C PHE A 268 20.68 14.11 -1.49
N SER A 269 20.84 13.48 -2.65
CA SER A 269 21.16 12.04 -2.73
C SER A 269 22.55 11.68 -2.19
N LYS A 270 23.45 12.68 -2.10
CA LYS A 270 24.84 12.55 -1.67
C LYS A 270 25.10 13.04 -0.25
N LEU A 271 24.20 13.82 0.36
CA LEU A 271 24.40 14.35 1.69
C LEU A 271 24.35 13.25 2.78
N PRO A 272 25.25 13.28 3.78
CA PRO A 272 25.29 12.31 4.86
C PRO A 272 24.30 12.67 5.98
N THR A 273 23.01 12.40 5.76
CA THR A 273 21.93 12.86 6.66
C THR A 273 21.19 11.74 7.39
N ILE A 274 21.32 10.49 6.94
CA ILE A 274 20.59 9.34 7.50
C ILE A 274 21.59 8.23 7.82
N PHE A 275 21.65 7.84 9.09
CA PHE A 275 22.46 6.73 9.61
C PHE A 275 21.63 5.78 10.48
N LYS A 276 20.66 6.33 11.22
CA LYS A 276 19.81 5.64 12.19
C LYS A 276 18.36 5.66 11.72
N VAL A 277 17.78 4.50 11.42
CA VAL A 277 16.40 4.36 10.93
C VAL A 277 15.57 3.53 11.89
N VAL A 278 14.38 4.01 12.25
CA VAL A 278 13.41 3.27 13.06
C VAL A 278 12.15 2.99 12.26
N ILE A 279 11.69 1.76 12.33
CA ILE A 279 10.47 1.30 11.66
C ILE A 279 9.49 0.76 12.69
N PHE A 280 8.24 1.19 12.64
CA PHE A 280 7.19 0.73 13.54
C PHE A 280 6.26 -0.26 12.84
N SER A 281 6.07 -1.44 13.44
CA SER A 281 5.08 -2.44 13.04
C SER A 281 4.56 -3.20 14.29
N PRO A 282 3.71 -2.58 15.13
CA PRO A 282 3.36 -3.12 16.45
C PRO A 282 2.52 -4.41 16.42
N HIS A 283 1.49 -4.49 15.58
CA HIS A 283 0.59 -5.65 15.54
C HIS A 283 1.21 -6.91 14.92
N GLY A 284 0.49 -8.02 15.09
CA GLY A 284 0.84 -9.32 14.49
C GLY A 284 2.01 -10.02 15.20
N TYR A 285 2.40 -11.16 14.64
CA TYR A 285 3.56 -11.93 15.08
C TYR A 285 4.76 -11.56 14.20
N PHE A 286 5.42 -10.44 14.51
CA PHE A 286 6.55 -10.01 13.71
C PHE A 286 7.80 -10.87 14.02
N GLY A 287 8.28 -11.62 13.03
CA GLY A 287 9.44 -12.51 13.13
C GLY A 287 9.88 -13.04 11.77
N GLN A 288 10.99 -13.79 11.73
CA GLN A 288 11.62 -14.25 10.49
C GLN A 288 11.32 -15.71 10.13
N SER A 289 10.78 -16.48 11.05
CA SER A 289 10.50 -17.91 10.90
C SER A 289 9.21 -18.26 11.64
N ASP A 290 8.42 -19.19 11.09
CA ASP A 290 7.24 -19.78 11.73
C ASP A 290 6.12 -18.78 12.12
N VAL A 291 6.09 -17.61 11.46
CA VAL A 291 5.10 -16.55 11.74
C VAL A 291 4.12 -16.29 10.60
N LEU A 292 4.50 -16.54 9.35
CA LEU A 292 3.64 -16.24 8.19
C LEU A 292 2.39 -17.11 8.22
N GLY A 293 1.21 -16.48 8.10
CA GLY A 293 -0.09 -17.15 8.19
C GLY A 293 -0.69 -17.15 9.60
N LEU A 294 0.04 -16.71 10.63
CA LEU A 294 -0.55 -16.39 11.92
C LEU A 294 -1.47 -15.16 11.83
N PRO A 295 -2.43 -14.99 12.76
CA PRO A 295 -3.32 -13.83 12.78
C PRO A 295 -2.55 -12.51 12.64
N ASP A 296 -3.07 -11.61 11.81
CA ASP A 296 -2.48 -10.30 11.50
C ASP A 296 -1.03 -10.34 10.99
N THR A 297 -0.57 -11.49 10.48
CA THR A 297 0.82 -11.71 10.07
C THR A 297 0.90 -12.17 8.62
N GLY A 298 1.34 -11.28 7.73
CA GLY A 298 1.35 -11.56 6.30
C GLY A 298 2.35 -10.69 5.52
N GLY A 299 1.90 -10.17 4.38
CA GLY A 299 2.74 -9.44 3.42
C GLY A 299 3.49 -8.25 4.01
N GLN A 300 2.94 -7.58 5.05
CA GLN A 300 3.63 -6.48 5.75
C GLN A 300 4.95 -6.93 6.39
N VAL A 301 5.01 -8.13 7.00
CA VAL A 301 6.25 -8.64 7.60
C VAL A 301 7.30 -8.91 6.52
N VAL A 302 6.89 -9.55 5.42
CA VAL A 302 7.78 -9.82 4.28
C VAL A 302 8.30 -8.51 3.68
N TYR A 303 7.41 -7.54 3.46
CA TYR A 303 7.75 -6.21 2.95
C TYR A 303 8.82 -5.56 3.82
N ILE A 304 8.62 -5.50 5.14
CA ILE A 304 9.55 -4.82 6.04
C ILE A 304 10.89 -5.57 6.09
N LEU A 305 10.89 -6.91 6.15
CA LEU A 305 12.14 -7.69 6.18
C LEU A 305 12.98 -7.53 4.90
N ASP A 306 12.34 -7.47 3.74
CA ASP A 306 13.03 -7.19 2.46
C ASP A 306 13.50 -5.72 2.41
N GLN A 307 12.65 -4.79 2.85
CA GLN A 307 12.96 -3.37 2.96
C GLN A 307 14.23 -3.14 3.80
N MET A 308 14.37 -3.82 4.95
CA MET A 308 15.51 -3.62 5.85
C MET A 308 16.83 -4.08 5.24
N ARG A 309 16.82 -5.23 4.57
CA ARG A 309 18.00 -5.73 3.86
C ARG A 309 18.47 -4.73 2.81
N ALA A 310 17.55 -4.23 1.98
CA ALA A 310 17.91 -3.29 0.94
C ALA A 310 18.29 -1.90 1.46
N MET A 311 17.62 -1.41 2.50
CA MET A 311 17.98 -0.13 3.14
C MET A 311 19.35 -0.20 3.81
N GLU A 312 19.69 -1.30 4.49
CA GLU A 312 21.02 -1.47 5.05
C GLU A 312 22.10 -1.48 3.98
N GLU A 313 21.92 -2.27 2.91
CA GLU A 313 22.86 -2.34 1.80
C GLU A 313 23.10 -0.95 1.20
N GLU A 314 22.03 -0.20 0.91
CA GLU A 314 22.12 1.15 0.35
C GLU A 314 22.74 2.15 1.33
N LEU A 315 22.44 2.08 2.63
CA LEU A 315 23.04 2.94 3.64
C LEU A 315 24.55 2.68 3.77
N VAL A 316 24.97 1.41 3.82
CA VAL A 316 26.40 1.05 3.87
C VAL A 316 27.14 1.60 2.65
N LEU A 317 26.55 1.47 1.46
CA LEU A 317 27.11 2.01 0.22
C LEU A 317 27.19 3.54 0.25
N LYS A 318 26.11 4.24 0.66
CA LYS A 318 26.07 5.70 0.75
C LYS A 318 27.11 6.23 1.73
N ILE A 319 27.13 5.72 2.96
CA ILE A 319 28.07 6.13 4.01
C ILE A 319 29.51 5.95 3.55
N LYS A 320 29.83 4.78 2.96
CA LYS A 320 31.16 4.54 2.40
C LYS A 320 31.50 5.56 1.32
N SER A 321 30.59 5.79 0.36
CA SER A 321 30.81 6.73 -0.74
C SER A 321 30.90 8.20 -0.29
N GLN A 322 30.54 8.51 0.95
CA GLN A 322 30.68 9.83 1.57
C GLN A 322 32.01 10.00 2.31
N GLY A 323 32.87 8.97 2.31
CA GLY A 323 34.14 8.98 3.02
C GLY A 323 33.99 8.80 4.54
N LEU A 324 32.86 8.26 4.98
CA LEU A 324 32.54 8.07 6.40
C LEU A 324 32.70 6.61 6.80
N ASN A 325 33.14 6.38 8.04
CA ASN A 325 33.25 5.03 8.64
C ASN A 325 32.18 4.82 9.72
N ILE A 326 30.97 5.32 9.46
CA ILE A 326 29.83 5.21 10.37
C ILE A 326 29.16 3.85 10.14
N LYS A 327 28.78 3.19 11.24
CA LYS A 327 27.96 1.98 11.16
C LYS A 327 26.49 2.42 11.19
N PRO A 328 25.68 2.15 10.14
CA PRO A 328 24.26 2.46 10.20
C PRO A 328 23.61 1.64 11.32
N GLN A 329 22.42 2.04 11.75
CA GLN A 329 21.60 1.26 12.67
C GLN A 329 20.16 1.28 12.20
N ILE A 330 19.56 0.10 12.06
CA ILE A 330 18.16 -0.02 11.64
C ILE A 330 17.40 -0.85 12.68
N LEU A 331 16.35 -0.28 13.26
CA LEU A 331 15.52 -0.95 14.25
C LEU A 331 14.09 -1.13 13.73
N VAL A 332 13.62 -2.36 13.70
CA VAL A 332 12.19 -2.67 13.54
C VAL A 332 11.58 -2.84 14.91
N VAL A 333 10.77 -1.87 15.32
CA VAL A 333 10.09 -1.82 16.61
C VAL A 333 8.71 -2.46 16.48
N THR A 334 8.49 -3.51 17.28
CA THR A 334 7.24 -4.29 17.29
C THR A 334 6.89 -4.71 18.72
N ARG A 335 5.76 -5.39 18.89
CA ARG A 335 5.32 -5.86 20.20
C ARG A 335 6.09 -7.11 20.63
N LEU A 336 6.48 -7.15 21.91
CA LEU A 336 6.91 -8.38 22.58
C LEU A 336 5.69 -9.17 23.05
N ILE A 337 5.58 -10.44 22.64
CA ILE A 337 4.48 -11.34 23.00
C ILE A 337 5.04 -12.51 23.82
N PRO A 338 5.01 -12.44 25.17
CA PRO A 338 5.58 -13.45 26.04
C PRO A 338 5.07 -14.87 25.79
N ASP A 339 3.78 -15.01 25.47
CA ASP A 339 3.14 -16.33 25.33
C ASP A 339 3.18 -16.87 23.89
N ALA A 340 3.90 -16.21 22.97
CA ALA A 340 4.09 -16.68 21.61
C ALA A 340 5.02 -17.91 21.59
N ARG A 341 4.42 -19.11 21.66
CA ARG A 341 5.13 -20.39 21.58
C ARG A 341 5.46 -20.73 20.13
N GLY A 342 6.63 -21.31 19.90
CA GLY A 342 7.08 -21.76 18.57
C GLY A 342 7.65 -20.65 17.69
N THR A 343 7.68 -19.39 18.15
CA THR A 343 8.27 -18.26 17.43
C THR A 343 9.26 -17.52 18.32
N LYS A 344 10.00 -16.56 17.75
CA LYS A 344 10.90 -15.67 18.51
C LYS A 344 10.22 -14.37 18.97
N CYS A 345 8.89 -14.26 18.88
CA CYS A 345 8.16 -13.04 19.26
C CYS A 345 8.22 -12.72 20.76
N ASN A 346 8.69 -13.66 21.59
CA ASN A 346 8.96 -13.46 23.01
C ASN A 346 10.39 -12.95 23.31
N GLN A 347 11.25 -12.80 22.30
CA GLN A 347 12.62 -12.30 22.44
C GLN A 347 12.67 -10.80 22.20
N GLU A 348 13.22 -10.04 23.15
CA GLU A 348 13.33 -8.58 23.08
C GLU A 348 14.15 -8.11 21.88
N ARG A 349 15.22 -8.84 21.51
CA ARG A 349 16.07 -8.51 20.36
C ARG A 349 16.27 -9.70 19.45
N GLU A 350 16.27 -9.45 18.15
CA GLU A 350 16.57 -10.44 17.12
C GLU A 350 17.28 -9.78 15.93
N SER A 351 18.45 -10.29 15.53
CA SER A 351 19.15 -9.81 14.32
C SER A 351 18.41 -10.22 13.06
N ILE A 352 18.32 -9.32 12.08
CA ILE A 352 17.70 -9.64 10.79
C ILE A 352 18.67 -10.44 9.92
N ILE A 353 18.21 -11.57 9.37
CA ILE A 353 18.98 -12.49 8.53
C ILE A 353 19.41 -11.75 7.26
N GLY A 354 20.67 -11.94 6.86
CA GLY A 354 21.25 -11.27 5.70
C GLY A 354 21.64 -9.81 5.95
N THR A 355 21.66 -9.38 7.21
CA THR A 355 22.06 -8.02 7.62
C THR A 355 23.09 -8.08 8.75
N LYS A 356 23.84 -6.99 8.93
CA LYS A 356 24.85 -6.81 9.99
C LYS A 356 24.43 -5.79 11.04
N TYR A 357 23.63 -4.80 10.65
CA TYR A 357 23.30 -3.62 11.45
C TYR A 357 21.79 -3.42 11.69
N SER A 358 20.97 -4.37 11.23
CA SER A 358 19.52 -4.33 11.34
C SER A 358 19.01 -5.32 12.39
N GLN A 359 18.14 -4.85 13.28
CA GLN A 359 17.61 -5.65 14.40
C GLN A 359 16.11 -5.40 14.58
N ILE A 360 15.41 -6.44 15.05
CA ILE A 360 14.05 -6.33 15.58
C ILE A 360 14.17 -6.03 17.08
N LEU A 361 13.48 -5.00 17.54
CA LEU A 361 13.34 -4.60 18.93
C LEU A 361 11.89 -4.77 19.36
N ARG A 362 11.64 -5.64 20.33
CA ARG A 362 10.30 -5.97 20.81
C ARG A 362 10.06 -5.35 22.18
N VAL A 363 9.01 -4.55 22.31
CA VAL A 363 8.63 -3.93 23.58
C VAL A 363 7.25 -4.46 24.00
N PRO A 364 7.04 -4.88 25.25
CA PRO A 364 5.75 -5.41 25.67
C PRO A 364 4.69 -4.31 25.74
N PHE A 365 3.43 -4.70 25.53
CA PHE A 365 2.31 -3.88 25.98
C PHE A 365 2.15 -3.99 27.49
N ARG A 366 1.65 -2.92 28.09
CA ARG A 366 1.40 -2.83 29.53
C ARG A 366 -0.03 -2.41 29.80
N THR A 367 -0.58 -2.98 30.85
CA THR A 367 -1.82 -2.59 31.52
C THR A 367 -1.50 -2.13 32.93
N GLU A 368 -2.50 -1.66 33.67
CA GLU A 368 -2.37 -1.34 35.09
C GLU A 368 -1.89 -2.55 35.93
N THR A 369 -2.18 -3.78 35.47
CA THR A 369 -1.83 -5.03 36.14
C THR A 369 -0.46 -5.61 35.73
N GLY A 370 0.25 -4.99 34.79
CA GLY A 370 1.59 -5.40 34.38
C GLY A 370 1.75 -5.58 32.87
N ILE A 371 2.62 -6.51 32.47
CA ILE A 371 2.86 -6.82 31.04
C ILE A 371 1.70 -7.67 30.51
N LEU A 372 1.10 -7.27 29.39
CA LEU A 372 0.09 -8.06 28.69
C LEU A 372 0.75 -9.17 27.87
N ARG A 373 0.49 -10.42 28.25
CA ARG A 373 1.26 -11.58 27.77
C ARG A 373 0.75 -12.18 26.46
N ARG A 374 -0.56 -12.18 26.27
CA ARG A 374 -1.22 -12.78 25.10
C ARG A 374 -1.23 -11.88 23.87
N TRP A 375 -1.38 -12.48 22.69
CA TRP A 375 -1.62 -11.74 21.46
C TRP A 375 -2.92 -10.93 21.51
N VAL A 376 -2.95 -9.81 20.79
CA VAL A 376 -4.11 -8.92 20.64
C VAL A 376 -4.29 -8.63 19.16
N SER A 377 -5.53 -8.69 18.69
CA SER A 377 -5.91 -8.30 17.34
C SER A 377 -5.50 -6.87 17.04
N ARG A 378 -5.12 -6.59 15.79
CA ARG A 378 -4.83 -5.23 15.33
C ARG A 378 -6.00 -4.26 15.50
N PHE A 379 -7.24 -4.77 15.54
CA PHE A 379 -8.44 -3.97 15.81
C PHE A 379 -8.57 -3.57 17.29
N ASP A 380 -8.00 -4.36 18.21
CA ASP A 380 -8.18 -4.18 19.66
C ASP A 380 -6.96 -3.52 20.32
N ILE A 381 -6.04 -2.99 19.50
CA ILE A 381 -4.68 -2.62 19.92
C ILE A 381 -4.59 -1.21 20.52
N TYR A 382 -5.56 -0.35 20.21
CA TYR A 382 -5.50 1.10 20.46
C TYR A 382 -5.24 1.52 21.92
N PRO A 383 -5.79 0.83 22.95
CA PRO A 383 -5.52 1.15 24.36
C PRO A 383 -4.05 1.11 24.77
N TYR A 384 -3.23 0.31 24.08
CA TYR A 384 -1.84 0.10 24.47
C TYR A 384 -0.88 1.03 23.75
N LEU A 385 -1.29 1.66 22.64
CA LEU A 385 -0.38 2.34 21.72
C LEU A 385 0.29 3.57 22.32
N GLU A 386 -0.39 4.31 23.20
CA GLU A 386 0.20 5.49 23.84
C GLU A 386 1.32 5.13 24.81
N THR A 387 1.06 4.20 25.73
CA THR A 387 2.07 3.69 26.67
C THR A 387 3.20 3.00 25.90
N PHE A 388 2.87 2.22 24.88
CA PHE A 388 3.87 1.61 24.01
C PHE A 388 4.75 2.67 23.34
N ALA A 389 4.19 3.76 22.80
CA ALA A 389 4.96 4.86 22.22
C ALA A 389 5.91 5.51 23.23
N GLN A 390 5.52 5.61 24.51
CA GLN A 390 6.39 6.10 25.58
C GLN A 390 7.54 5.14 25.86
N ASP A 391 7.23 3.85 26.07
CA ASP A 391 8.22 2.81 26.39
C ASP A 391 9.24 2.62 25.26
N VAL A 392 8.77 2.55 24.00
CA VAL A 392 9.64 2.40 22.84
C VAL A 392 10.52 3.63 22.63
N THR A 393 10.05 4.85 22.94
CA THR A 393 10.88 6.06 22.78
C THR A 393 12.15 5.92 23.61
N SER A 394 12.02 5.53 24.88
CA SER A 394 13.19 5.35 25.77
C SER A 394 14.09 4.22 25.26
N LYS A 395 13.51 3.07 24.90
CA LYS A 395 14.27 1.91 24.38
C LYS A 395 15.00 2.20 23.07
N ILE A 396 14.43 3.02 22.18
CA ILE A 396 15.07 3.45 20.94
C ILE A 396 16.28 4.33 21.24
N LEU A 397 16.12 5.34 22.11
CA LEU A 397 17.22 6.25 22.47
C LEU A 397 18.39 5.49 23.10
N ASP A 398 18.09 4.51 23.95
CA ASP A 398 19.09 3.64 24.57
C ASP A 398 19.75 2.73 23.53
N ALA A 399 18.97 2.06 22.67
CA ALA A 399 19.49 1.12 21.69
C ALA A 399 20.31 1.80 20.59
N MET A 400 19.97 3.04 20.23
CA MET A 400 20.64 3.80 19.18
C MET A 400 21.73 4.75 19.69
N GLU A 401 21.89 4.90 20.99
CA GLU A 401 22.78 5.90 21.61
C GLU A 401 22.52 7.30 21.02
N GLY A 402 21.24 7.71 21.03
CA GLY A 402 20.79 8.99 20.47
C GLY A 402 19.51 8.87 19.66
N LYS A 403 19.15 9.95 18.96
CA LYS A 403 17.92 10.01 18.17
C LYS A 403 18.07 9.27 16.83
N PRO A 404 16.98 8.73 16.28
CA PRO A 404 16.95 8.30 14.89
C PRO A 404 16.96 9.51 13.94
N ASP A 405 17.42 9.31 12.72
CA ASP A 405 17.42 10.32 11.65
C ASP A 405 16.14 10.24 10.82
N LEU A 406 15.56 9.04 10.70
CA LEU A 406 14.31 8.77 9.99
C LEU A 406 13.44 7.79 10.76
N ILE A 407 12.15 8.08 10.85
CA ILE A 407 11.12 7.19 11.40
C ILE A 407 10.13 6.80 10.30
N ILE A 408 9.79 5.52 10.20
CA ILE A 408 8.82 4.99 9.24
C ILE A 408 7.71 4.23 9.98
N GLY A 409 6.48 4.72 9.90
CA GLY A 409 5.29 4.00 10.37
C GLY A 409 4.77 3.00 9.33
N ASN A 410 4.24 1.86 9.79
CA ASN A 410 3.56 0.88 8.93
C ASN A 410 2.19 0.52 9.50
N TYR A 411 1.16 0.55 8.65
CA TYR A 411 -0.24 0.35 9.02
C TYR A 411 -0.75 1.34 10.06
N THR A 412 -2.04 1.31 10.41
CA THR A 412 -2.65 2.33 11.27
C THR A 412 -1.94 2.47 12.63
N ASP A 413 -1.67 1.36 13.32
CA ASP A 413 -1.07 1.34 14.64
C ASP A 413 0.39 1.80 14.63
N GLY A 414 1.19 1.30 13.67
CA GLY A 414 2.58 1.73 13.49
C GLY A 414 2.67 3.20 13.04
N ASN A 415 1.77 3.64 12.16
CA ASN A 415 1.66 5.04 11.74
C ASN A 415 1.33 5.95 12.92
N LEU A 416 0.39 5.57 13.78
CA LEU A 416 0.05 6.35 14.95
C LEU A 416 1.21 6.43 15.95
N VAL A 417 1.80 5.28 16.32
CA VAL A 417 2.95 5.25 17.23
C VAL A 417 4.11 6.06 16.67
N SER A 418 4.42 5.90 15.38
CA SER A 418 5.48 6.67 14.72
C SER A 418 5.21 8.18 14.74
N SER A 419 3.95 8.61 14.63
CA SER A 419 3.55 10.03 14.70
C SER A 419 3.80 10.62 16.10
N LEU A 420 3.47 9.87 17.15
CA LEU A 420 3.72 10.27 18.53
C LEU A 420 5.23 10.37 18.82
N VAL A 421 6.01 9.36 18.41
CA VAL A 421 7.45 9.31 18.63
C VAL A 421 8.18 10.39 17.81
N ALA A 422 7.84 10.54 16.52
CA ALA A 422 8.46 11.54 15.66
C ALA A 422 8.16 12.97 16.14
N SER A 423 6.92 13.24 16.58
CA SER A 423 6.57 14.53 17.19
C SER A 423 7.37 14.78 18.47
N LYS A 424 7.55 13.77 19.33
CA LYS A 424 8.28 13.91 20.60
C LYS A 424 9.77 14.15 20.39
N LEU A 425 10.37 13.47 19.41
CA LEU A 425 11.81 13.54 19.16
C LEU A 425 12.20 14.66 18.19
N GLY A 426 11.25 15.19 17.42
CA GLY A 426 11.47 16.19 16.38
C GLY A 426 12.01 15.62 15.07
N ILE A 427 11.78 14.34 14.78
CA ILE A 427 12.40 13.59 13.67
C ILE A 427 11.52 13.59 12.41
N THR A 428 12.13 13.40 11.24
CA THR A 428 11.41 13.28 9.96
C THR A 428 10.63 11.96 9.94
N GLN A 429 9.35 12.03 9.55
CA GLN A 429 8.45 10.88 9.58
C GLN A 429 7.93 10.51 8.19
N ALA A 430 8.10 9.24 7.83
CA ALA A 430 7.38 8.61 6.73
C ALA A 430 6.25 7.71 7.26
N THR A 431 5.20 7.52 6.47
CA THR A 431 4.17 6.50 6.73
C THR A 431 3.91 5.65 5.50
N ILE A 432 3.63 4.36 5.73
CA ILE A 432 3.19 3.39 4.73
C ILE A 432 1.88 2.79 5.25
N ALA A 433 0.77 2.94 4.52
CA ALA A 433 -0.50 2.40 4.98
C ALA A 433 -0.55 0.87 4.88
N HIS A 434 0.02 0.27 3.83
CA HIS A 434 -0.20 -1.13 3.38
C HIS A 434 -1.64 -1.44 2.98
N ALA A 435 -2.61 -1.03 3.79
CA ALA A 435 -4.03 -1.08 3.50
C ALA A 435 -4.79 -0.04 4.35
N LEU A 436 -5.87 0.52 3.80
CA LEU A 436 -6.80 1.37 4.54
C LEU A 436 -8.16 0.68 4.63
N GLU A 437 -8.53 0.26 5.86
CA GLU A 437 -9.68 -0.63 6.08
C GLU A 437 -11.01 0.02 5.66
N LYS A 438 -11.13 1.35 5.66
CA LYS A 438 -12.33 2.06 5.20
C LYS A 438 -12.74 1.73 3.76
N THR A 439 -11.79 1.32 2.92
CA THR A 439 -12.07 0.90 1.54
C THR A 439 -12.36 -0.60 1.39
N LYS A 440 -11.99 -1.38 2.41
CA LYS A 440 -12.19 -2.84 2.43
C LYS A 440 -13.53 -3.23 3.05
N TYR A 441 -14.07 -2.37 3.91
CA TYR A 441 -15.39 -2.53 4.52
C TYR A 441 -16.30 -1.44 3.97
N GLU A 442 -17.15 -1.80 3.00
CA GLU A 442 -18.07 -0.85 2.38
C GLU A 442 -19.00 -0.19 3.43
N ASP A 443 -19.20 1.11 3.31
CA ASP A 443 -20.01 1.93 4.23
C ASP A 443 -19.55 1.87 5.69
N SER A 444 -18.32 1.43 5.98
CA SER A 444 -17.86 1.30 7.37
C SER A 444 -17.77 2.62 8.11
N ASP A 445 -17.69 3.75 7.39
CA ASP A 445 -17.74 5.09 7.96
C ASP A 445 -19.16 5.47 8.39
N ILE A 446 -20.15 5.36 7.51
CA ILE A 446 -21.55 5.70 7.84
C ILE A 446 -22.19 4.70 8.81
N LYS A 447 -21.83 3.41 8.71
CA LYS A 447 -22.32 2.31 9.59
C LYS A 447 -21.36 2.02 10.75
N TRP A 448 -20.44 2.94 11.07
CA TRP A 448 -19.37 2.66 12.02
C TRP A 448 -19.89 2.18 13.37
N LYS A 449 -20.98 2.75 13.91
CA LYS A 449 -21.56 2.36 15.22
C LYS A 449 -21.93 0.88 15.29
N GLU A 450 -22.37 0.27 14.19
CA GLU A 450 -22.73 -1.15 14.12
C GLU A 450 -21.48 -2.05 14.10
N LEU A 451 -20.41 -1.56 13.51
CA LEU A 451 -19.15 -2.28 13.29
C LEU A 451 -18.14 -2.06 14.42
N ASP A 452 -18.27 -0.97 15.16
CA ASP A 452 -17.33 -0.52 16.19
C ASP A 452 -17.15 -1.53 17.32
N PRO A 453 -18.19 -2.24 17.83
CA PRO A 453 -17.99 -3.26 18.87
C PRO A 453 -17.07 -4.41 18.46
N LYS A 454 -16.86 -4.64 17.16
CA LYS A 454 -16.04 -5.73 16.63
C LYS A 454 -14.71 -5.27 16.05
N TYR A 455 -14.69 -4.13 15.36
CA TYR A 455 -13.54 -3.69 14.58
C TYR A 455 -12.91 -2.39 15.10
N HIS A 456 -13.60 -1.67 16.00
CA HIS A 456 -13.13 -0.41 16.57
C HIS A 456 -12.71 0.62 15.50
N PHE A 457 -13.49 0.68 14.41
CA PHE A 457 -13.23 1.56 13.27
C PHE A 457 -13.23 3.05 13.63
N SER A 458 -13.93 3.45 14.69
CA SER A 458 -13.82 4.82 15.22
C SER A 458 -12.38 5.14 15.61
N CYS A 459 -11.71 4.27 16.36
CA CYS A 459 -10.29 4.45 16.69
C CYS A 459 -9.41 4.38 15.44
N GLN A 460 -9.67 3.41 14.56
CA GLN A 460 -8.85 3.20 13.37
C GLN A 460 -8.86 4.41 12.43
N PHE A 461 -10.03 4.90 12.04
CA PHE A 461 -10.14 5.98 11.05
C PHE A 461 -9.62 7.30 11.60
N ILE A 462 -9.81 7.57 12.89
CA ILE A 462 -9.22 8.74 13.54
C ILE A 462 -7.70 8.64 13.61
N ALA A 463 -7.14 7.46 13.94
CA ALA A 463 -5.70 7.22 13.93
C ALA A 463 -5.09 7.36 12.52
N ASP A 464 -5.79 6.87 11.49
CA ASP A 464 -5.41 7.03 10.09
C ASP A 464 -5.39 8.52 9.70
N THR A 465 -6.46 9.26 9.97
CA THR A 465 -6.54 10.71 9.70
C THR A 465 -5.43 11.49 10.41
N ILE A 466 -5.15 11.18 11.67
CA ILE A 466 -4.04 11.78 12.43
C ILE A 466 -2.71 11.52 11.73
N SER A 467 -2.43 10.25 11.41
CA SER A 467 -1.12 9.84 10.93
C SER A 467 -0.84 10.30 9.49
N MET A 468 -1.86 10.33 8.63
CA MET A 468 -1.76 10.90 7.28
C MET A 468 -1.35 12.39 7.32
N ASN A 469 -1.89 13.13 8.27
CA ASN A 469 -1.61 14.55 8.41
C ASN A 469 -0.32 14.85 9.17
N ALA A 470 0.10 13.98 10.09
CA ALA A 470 1.35 14.11 10.84
C ALA A 470 2.60 13.81 9.99
N ALA A 471 2.48 12.91 9.00
CA ALA A 471 3.60 12.48 8.17
C ALA A 471 4.23 13.64 7.38
N ASP A 472 5.57 13.66 7.34
CA ASP A 472 6.35 14.54 6.46
C ASP A 472 6.23 14.10 5.00
N PHE A 473 6.23 12.78 4.77
CA PHE A 473 5.92 12.18 3.48
C PHE A 473 5.23 10.82 3.64
N ILE A 474 4.45 10.44 2.64
CA ILE A 474 3.70 9.19 2.58
C ILE A 474 4.24 8.37 1.42
N ILE A 475 4.53 7.10 1.69
CA ILE A 475 4.97 6.14 0.67
C ILE A 475 3.79 5.23 0.34
N ALA A 476 3.36 5.27 -0.91
CA ALA A 476 2.41 4.33 -1.49
C ALA A 476 3.14 3.38 -2.46
N SER A 477 2.61 2.17 -2.63
CA SER A 477 3.16 1.21 -3.59
C SER A 477 2.72 1.50 -5.04
N THR A 478 1.56 2.14 -5.21
CA THR A 478 0.94 2.42 -6.52
C THR A 478 0.23 3.77 -6.55
N TYR A 479 -0.03 4.27 -7.75
CA TYR A 479 -0.93 5.41 -7.95
C TYR A 479 -2.36 5.06 -7.51
N GLN A 480 -2.80 3.83 -7.81
CA GLN A 480 -4.10 3.31 -7.41
C GLN A 480 -4.35 3.40 -5.89
N GLU A 481 -3.33 3.14 -5.07
CA GLU A 481 -3.44 3.29 -3.62
C GLU A 481 -3.77 4.74 -3.21
N ILE A 482 -3.21 5.73 -3.90
CA ILE A 482 -3.44 7.15 -3.61
C ILE A 482 -4.76 7.63 -4.20
N ALA A 483 -4.90 7.57 -5.52
CA ALA A 483 -5.97 8.20 -6.28
C ALA A 483 -6.71 7.24 -7.22
N GLY A 484 -6.53 5.94 -7.07
CA GLY A 484 -7.35 4.95 -7.76
C GLY A 484 -7.18 4.97 -9.27
N SER A 485 -8.26 4.66 -9.97
CA SER A 485 -8.34 4.70 -11.43
C SER A 485 -9.18 5.91 -11.87
N LYS A 486 -9.47 6.01 -13.17
CA LYS A 486 -10.43 6.99 -13.67
C LYS A 486 -11.85 6.71 -13.12
N GLU A 487 -12.21 5.44 -12.95
CA GLU A 487 -13.55 4.98 -12.58
C GLU A 487 -13.72 4.78 -11.08
N ARG A 488 -12.67 4.38 -10.36
CA ARG A 488 -12.73 4.05 -8.92
C ARG A 488 -11.81 4.96 -8.10
N PRO A 489 -12.27 5.49 -6.96
CA PRO A 489 -11.42 6.31 -6.10
C PRO A 489 -10.31 5.50 -5.44
N GLY A 490 -9.22 6.18 -5.11
CA GLY A 490 -8.08 5.59 -4.39
C GLY A 490 -8.39 5.33 -2.92
N GLN A 491 -7.48 4.59 -2.27
CA GLN A 491 -7.62 4.29 -0.84
C GLN A 491 -7.49 5.57 -0.01
N TYR A 492 -6.42 6.34 -0.22
CA TYR A 492 -6.24 7.64 0.44
C TYR A 492 -7.29 8.64 0.01
N GLU A 493 -7.63 8.69 -1.28
CA GLU A 493 -8.68 9.58 -1.80
C GLU A 493 -10.02 9.41 -1.09
N SER A 494 -10.38 8.17 -0.72
CA SER A 494 -11.62 7.91 0.02
C SER A 494 -11.65 8.56 1.41
N HIS A 495 -10.51 9.01 1.94
CA HIS A 495 -10.38 9.72 3.22
C HIS A 495 -10.37 11.24 3.04
N ALA A 496 -10.53 11.76 1.80
CA ALA A 496 -10.58 13.18 1.53
C ALA A 496 -11.79 13.85 2.19
N ALA A 497 -12.97 13.23 2.07
CA ALA A 497 -14.18 13.66 2.76
C ALA A 497 -15.02 12.44 3.16
N PHE A 498 -15.36 12.32 4.45
CA PHE A 498 -16.20 11.25 4.99
C PHE A 498 -16.82 11.67 6.32
N THR A 499 -17.78 10.89 6.82
CA THR A 499 -18.47 11.21 8.08
C THR A 499 -18.62 9.96 8.93
N LEU A 500 -18.49 10.15 10.24
CA LEU A 500 -18.80 9.17 11.28
C LEU A 500 -20.00 9.76 12.05
N PRO A 501 -21.25 9.46 11.65
CA PRO A 501 -22.42 10.10 12.23
C PRO A 501 -22.46 9.95 13.75
N GLY A 502 -22.64 11.05 14.47
CA GLY A 502 -22.58 11.11 15.94
C GLY A 502 -21.18 11.26 16.55
N LEU A 503 -20.12 11.39 15.74
CA LEU A 503 -18.75 11.59 16.22
C LEU A 503 -18.08 12.82 15.59
N CYS A 504 -17.86 12.80 14.26
CA CYS A 504 -17.28 13.92 13.53
C CYS A 504 -17.56 13.83 12.03
N ARG A 505 -17.49 14.97 11.35
CA ARG A 505 -17.54 15.10 9.90
C ARG A 505 -16.17 15.53 9.38
N VAL A 506 -15.50 14.70 8.60
CA VAL A 506 -14.21 15.05 8.00
C VAL A 506 -14.48 15.66 6.63
N VAL A 507 -14.42 16.99 6.55
CA VAL A 507 -14.74 17.75 5.33
C VAL A 507 -13.53 17.91 4.42
N SER A 508 -12.33 17.91 5.01
CA SER A 508 -11.04 17.83 4.34
C SER A 508 -10.06 17.03 5.19
N GLY A 509 -9.96 15.72 4.92
CA GLY A 509 -9.15 14.78 5.70
C GLY A 509 -7.76 14.57 5.12
N ILE A 510 -7.65 14.45 3.80
CA ILE A 510 -6.39 14.33 3.08
C ILE A 510 -6.58 14.82 1.64
N ASN A 511 -5.55 15.44 1.07
CA ASN A 511 -5.54 15.82 -0.33
C ASN A 511 -4.57 14.93 -1.10
N VAL A 512 -5.04 14.17 -2.10
CA VAL A 512 -4.19 13.31 -2.92
C VAL A 512 -3.16 14.05 -3.77
N TYR A 513 -3.36 15.36 -3.96
CA TYR A 513 -2.42 16.27 -4.60
C TYR A 513 -1.34 16.80 -3.66
N ASP A 514 -1.40 16.46 -2.36
CA ASP A 514 -0.40 16.91 -1.39
C ASP A 514 0.99 16.39 -1.80
N PRO A 515 2.01 17.28 -1.86
CA PRO A 515 3.37 16.90 -2.23
C PRO A 515 4.05 15.96 -1.22
N LYS A 516 3.39 15.57 -0.13
CA LYS A 516 3.85 14.49 0.74
C LYS A 516 3.71 13.09 0.09
N PHE A 517 2.79 12.91 -0.87
CA PHE A 517 2.56 11.60 -1.49
C PHE A 517 3.65 11.22 -2.49
N ASN A 518 4.25 10.06 -2.28
CA ASN A 518 5.27 9.49 -3.15
C ASN A 518 5.00 8.02 -3.44
N ILE A 519 5.13 7.63 -4.70
CA ILE A 519 5.07 6.22 -5.08
C ILE A 519 6.48 5.63 -4.99
N ALA A 520 6.70 4.65 -4.12
CA ALA A 520 7.89 3.81 -4.12
C ALA A 520 7.45 2.35 -4.14
N ALA A 521 7.43 1.76 -5.34
CA ALA A 521 6.98 0.39 -5.52
C ALA A 521 8.01 -0.59 -4.92
N PRO A 522 7.59 -1.60 -4.15
CA PRO A 522 8.48 -2.65 -3.67
C PRO A 522 8.95 -3.56 -4.82
N GLY A 523 9.96 -4.37 -4.54
CA GLY A 523 10.44 -5.40 -5.45
C GLY A 523 10.11 -6.82 -4.98
N ALA A 524 10.72 -7.80 -5.64
CA ALA A 524 10.83 -9.16 -5.12
C ALA A 524 12.29 -9.46 -4.74
N ASP A 525 12.50 -10.41 -3.82
CA ASP A 525 13.83 -10.85 -3.41
C ASP A 525 14.56 -11.52 -4.58
N GLN A 526 15.53 -10.81 -5.17
CA GLN A 526 16.27 -11.29 -6.34
C GLN A 526 17.23 -12.46 -6.03
N SER A 527 17.40 -12.85 -4.76
CA SER A 527 18.05 -14.12 -4.42
C SER A 527 17.12 -15.32 -4.61
N VAL A 528 15.80 -15.11 -4.58
CA VAL A 528 14.76 -16.12 -4.73
C VAL A 528 14.19 -16.11 -6.15
N TYR A 529 13.87 -14.91 -6.65
CA TYR A 529 13.23 -14.67 -7.94
C TYR A 529 14.22 -13.99 -8.88
N PHE A 530 14.84 -14.77 -9.74
CA PHE A 530 15.84 -14.32 -10.71
C PHE A 530 15.59 -14.98 -12.08
N PRO A 531 16.16 -14.43 -13.18
CA PRO A 531 15.89 -14.91 -14.53
C PRO A 531 16.13 -16.41 -14.69
N TYR A 532 15.21 -17.11 -15.36
CA TYR A 532 15.33 -18.55 -15.64
C TYR A 532 16.60 -18.93 -16.44
N THR A 533 17.17 -17.96 -17.16
CA THR A 533 18.39 -18.08 -17.98
C THR A 533 19.68 -18.13 -17.16
N GLU A 534 19.66 -17.76 -15.88
CA GLU A 534 20.84 -17.85 -15.00
C GLU A 534 21.03 -19.28 -14.47
N THR A 535 21.44 -20.19 -15.37
CA THR A 535 21.54 -21.64 -15.11
C THR A 535 22.42 -21.98 -13.90
N GLY A 536 23.48 -21.21 -13.64
CA GLY A 536 24.37 -21.38 -12.50
C GLY A 536 23.75 -21.07 -11.13
N LYS A 537 22.63 -20.34 -11.08
CA LYS A 537 21.91 -20.02 -9.83
C LYS A 537 20.69 -20.90 -9.57
N ARG A 538 20.29 -21.74 -10.54
CA ARG A 538 19.07 -22.57 -10.48
C ARG A 538 19.09 -23.51 -9.28
N PHE A 539 17.95 -23.66 -8.61
CA PHE A 539 17.81 -24.54 -7.45
C PHE A 539 17.50 -25.98 -7.90
N THR A 540 18.44 -26.60 -8.62
CA THR A 540 18.26 -27.91 -9.27
C THR A 540 17.89 -29.05 -8.31
N SER A 541 18.23 -28.93 -7.03
CA SER A 541 17.78 -29.84 -5.97
C SER A 541 16.26 -29.95 -5.83
N PHE A 542 15.49 -28.94 -6.26
CA PHE A 542 14.03 -28.98 -6.24
C PHE A 542 13.41 -29.61 -7.50
N HIS A 543 14.19 -29.85 -8.57
CA HIS A 543 13.66 -30.35 -9.84
C HIS A 543 12.89 -31.67 -9.71
N PRO A 544 13.36 -32.70 -8.98
CA PRO A 544 12.60 -33.94 -8.83
C PRO A 544 11.24 -33.73 -8.16
N ALA A 545 11.18 -32.89 -7.13
CA ALA A 545 9.95 -32.53 -6.44
C ALA A 545 9.01 -31.70 -7.34
N ILE A 546 9.54 -30.76 -8.13
CA ILE A 546 8.74 -29.96 -9.07
C ILE A 546 8.21 -30.82 -10.22
N GLU A 547 8.99 -31.76 -10.74
CA GLU A 547 8.54 -32.70 -11.77
C GLU A 547 7.41 -33.61 -11.27
N GLU A 548 7.52 -34.11 -10.04
CA GLU A 548 6.47 -34.89 -9.38
C GLU A 548 5.22 -34.01 -9.19
N LEU A 549 5.40 -32.80 -8.66
CA LEU A 549 4.35 -31.81 -8.43
C LEU A 549 3.59 -31.45 -9.72
N LEU A 550 4.26 -31.29 -10.85
CA LEU A 550 3.65 -30.90 -12.13
C LEU A 550 3.08 -32.09 -12.92
N TYR A 551 3.76 -33.23 -12.93
CA TYR A 551 3.54 -34.26 -13.94
C TYR A 551 3.22 -35.67 -13.41
N SER A 552 3.13 -35.85 -12.08
CA SER A 552 2.59 -37.09 -11.51
C SER A 552 1.15 -37.31 -11.99
N LYS A 553 0.77 -38.57 -12.20
CA LYS A 553 -0.61 -38.96 -12.53
C LYS A 553 -1.44 -39.32 -11.30
N VAL A 554 -0.82 -39.31 -10.13
CA VAL A 554 -1.45 -39.69 -8.87
C VAL A 554 -2.00 -38.43 -8.21
N ASP A 555 -3.26 -38.48 -7.78
CA ASP A 555 -3.86 -37.45 -6.93
C ASP A 555 -3.44 -37.70 -5.47
N ASN A 556 -3.01 -36.66 -4.76
CA ASN A 556 -2.61 -36.73 -3.35
C ASN A 556 -2.99 -35.42 -2.62
N ASP A 557 -2.48 -35.23 -1.41
CA ASP A 557 -2.74 -34.02 -0.61
C ASP A 557 -1.98 -32.77 -1.10
N GLU A 558 -1.02 -32.91 -2.03
CA GLU A 558 -0.27 -31.79 -2.62
C GLU A 558 -0.79 -31.36 -4.00
N HIS A 559 -1.38 -32.28 -4.78
CA HIS A 559 -1.88 -31.99 -6.12
C HIS A 559 -2.99 -32.96 -6.59
N ILE A 560 -3.91 -32.45 -7.40
CA ILE A 560 -4.94 -33.23 -8.11
C ILE A 560 -5.00 -32.88 -9.60
N GLY A 561 -5.50 -33.82 -10.40
CA GLY A 561 -5.47 -33.73 -11.86
C GLY A 561 -4.10 -34.11 -12.42
N TYR A 562 -3.92 -34.06 -13.73
CA TYR A 562 -2.65 -34.41 -14.36
C TYR A 562 -2.54 -33.75 -15.74
N LEU A 563 -1.30 -33.59 -16.21
CA LEU A 563 -1.00 -33.08 -17.55
C LEU A 563 -0.66 -34.26 -18.47
N ALA A 564 -1.52 -34.51 -19.46
CA ALA A 564 -1.37 -35.64 -20.38
C ALA A 564 -0.22 -35.40 -21.38
N ASP A 565 -0.12 -34.17 -21.91
CA ASP A 565 0.94 -33.76 -22.82
C ASP A 565 1.95 -32.87 -22.10
N ARG A 566 3.11 -33.43 -21.75
CA ARG A 566 4.18 -32.72 -21.04
C ARG A 566 4.92 -31.70 -21.93
N LYS A 567 4.75 -31.76 -23.25
CA LYS A 567 5.45 -30.86 -24.19
C LYS A 567 4.73 -29.52 -24.38
N LYS A 568 3.46 -29.43 -24.00
CA LYS A 568 2.71 -28.18 -24.07
C LYS A 568 3.28 -27.16 -23.07
N PRO A 569 3.38 -25.88 -23.46
CA PRO A 569 3.61 -24.80 -22.51
C PRO A 569 2.56 -24.79 -21.41
N ILE A 570 2.93 -24.25 -20.26
CA ILE A 570 2.04 -24.13 -19.10
C ILE A 570 1.61 -22.67 -18.93
N ILE A 571 0.30 -22.42 -18.85
CA ILE A 571 -0.20 -21.21 -18.20
C ILE A 571 -0.34 -21.48 -16.71
N PHE A 572 0.28 -20.61 -15.91
CA PHE A 572 0.47 -20.78 -14.48
C PHE A 572 -0.19 -19.64 -13.71
N SER A 573 -0.91 -19.94 -12.63
CA SER A 573 -1.41 -18.95 -11.69
C SER A 573 -1.24 -19.44 -10.27
N MET A 574 -0.77 -18.55 -9.38
CA MET A 574 -0.55 -18.84 -7.96
C MET A 574 -1.12 -17.70 -7.12
N ALA A 575 -2.11 -18.01 -6.29
CA ALA A 575 -2.70 -17.07 -5.34
C ALA A 575 -3.49 -17.81 -4.25
N ARG A 576 -3.98 -17.07 -3.25
CA ARG A 576 -5.05 -17.57 -2.39
C ARG A 576 -6.31 -17.82 -3.22
N LEU A 577 -7.12 -18.80 -2.83
CA LEU A 577 -8.37 -19.09 -3.51
C LEU A 577 -9.52 -18.33 -2.81
N ASP A 578 -9.76 -17.11 -3.26
CA ASP A 578 -10.89 -16.28 -2.84
C ASP A 578 -11.60 -15.67 -4.06
N THR A 579 -12.77 -15.10 -3.84
CA THR A 579 -13.63 -14.57 -4.92
C THR A 579 -12.91 -13.49 -5.74
N VAL A 580 -12.12 -12.65 -5.07
CA VAL A 580 -11.43 -11.51 -5.67
C VAL A 580 -10.26 -11.99 -6.54
N LYS A 581 -9.50 -12.99 -6.09
CA LYS A 581 -8.38 -13.58 -6.86
C LYS A 581 -8.85 -14.32 -8.11
N ASN A 582 -10.08 -14.82 -8.13
CA ASN A 582 -10.78 -15.28 -9.34
C ASN A 582 -10.04 -16.38 -10.13
N LEU A 583 -9.35 -17.29 -9.42
CA LEU A 583 -8.69 -18.46 -10.03
C LEU A 583 -9.71 -19.42 -10.68
N THR A 584 -10.93 -19.50 -10.13
CA THR A 584 -12.03 -20.25 -10.73
C THR A 584 -12.51 -19.59 -12.03
N GLY A 585 -12.49 -18.26 -12.14
CA GLY A 585 -12.76 -17.53 -13.39
C GLY A 585 -11.78 -17.91 -14.48
N LEU A 586 -10.48 -17.88 -14.21
CA LEU A 586 -9.46 -18.33 -15.17
C LEU A 586 -9.68 -19.79 -15.61
N THR A 587 -10.03 -20.67 -14.68
CA THR A 587 -10.34 -22.08 -14.97
C THR A 587 -11.56 -22.20 -15.90
N GLU A 588 -12.59 -21.38 -15.68
CA GLU A 588 -13.75 -21.30 -16.57
C GLU A 588 -13.38 -20.78 -17.97
N TRP A 589 -12.58 -19.71 -18.06
CA TRP A 589 -12.14 -19.15 -19.34
C TRP A 589 -11.35 -20.17 -20.15
N TYR A 590 -10.42 -20.86 -19.50
CA TYR A 590 -9.65 -21.95 -20.10
C TYR A 590 -10.58 -23.09 -20.55
N GLY A 591 -11.53 -23.51 -19.71
CA GLY A 591 -12.44 -24.61 -20.02
C GLY A 591 -13.34 -24.35 -21.22
N LYS A 592 -13.84 -23.11 -21.38
CA LYS A 592 -14.65 -22.67 -22.53
C LYS A 592 -13.83 -22.56 -23.81
N ASN A 593 -12.59 -22.09 -23.73
CA ASN A 593 -11.77 -21.79 -24.90
C ASN A 593 -11.01 -23.03 -25.42
N LYS A 594 -11.64 -23.79 -26.32
CA LYS A 594 -11.03 -24.98 -26.95
C LYS A 594 -9.72 -24.66 -27.69
N ARG A 595 -9.61 -23.46 -28.28
CA ARG A 595 -8.39 -23.00 -28.96
C ARG A 595 -7.23 -22.91 -27.97
N LEU A 596 -7.43 -22.23 -26.85
CA LEU A 596 -6.44 -22.13 -25.78
C LEU A 596 -6.03 -23.52 -25.22
N ARG A 597 -7.00 -24.40 -24.95
CA ARG A 597 -6.75 -25.78 -24.47
C ARG A 597 -5.89 -26.61 -25.43
N SER A 598 -6.01 -26.36 -26.73
CA SER A 598 -5.19 -27.05 -27.73
C SER A 598 -3.72 -26.65 -27.68
N LEU A 599 -3.42 -25.43 -27.22
CA LEU A 599 -2.09 -24.83 -27.22
C LEU A 599 -1.31 -25.08 -25.92
N VAL A 600 -1.98 -25.01 -24.77
CA VAL A 600 -1.33 -24.99 -23.45
C VAL A 600 -2.02 -25.86 -22.40
N ASN A 601 -1.28 -26.24 -21.36
CA ASN A 601 -1.79 -26.83 -20.13
C ASN A 601 -2.10 -25.73 -19.09
N LEU A 602 -3.05 -25.99 -18.18
CA LEU A 602 -3.36 -25.10 -17.07
C LEU A 602 -2.81 -25.63 -15.75
N VAL A 603 -2.04 -24.82 -15.03
CA VAL A 603 -1.59 -25.10 -13.67
C VAL A 603 -2.09 -24.01 -12.72
N ILE A 604 -2.84 -24.40 -11.69
CA ILE A 604 -3.33 -23.51 -10.63
C ILE A 604 -2.70 -23.93 -9.31
N VAL A 605 -2.11 -22.99 -8.57
CA VAL A 605 -1.63 -23.19 -7.20
C VAL A 605 -2.48 -22.35 -6.24
N GLY A 606 -3.11 -23.01 -5.28
CA GLY A 606 -3.87 -22.32 -4.24
C GLY A 606 -4.81 -23.22 -3.45
N ALA A 607 -5.04 -22.88 -2.18
CA ALA A 607 -5.95 -23.54 -1.24
C ALA A 607 -5.73 -25.04 -1.04
N PHE A 608 -6.70 -25.67 -0.36
CA PHE A 608 -6.85 -27.11 -0.21
C PHE A 608 -7.81 -27.67 -1.26
N PHE A 609 -7.78 -28.98 -1.48
CA PHE A 609 -8.72 -29.64 -2.40
C PHE A 609 -10.09 -29.95 -1.78
N ASN A 610 -10.16 -30.11 -0.47
CA ASN A 610 -11.39 -30.46 0.25
C ASN A 610 -11.91 -29.23 1.02
N PRO A 611 -13.16 -28.78 0.79
CA PRO A 611 -13.73 -27.64 1.49
C PRO A 611 -13.65 -27.78 3.02
N SER A 612 -13.80 -28.99 3.57
CA SER A 612 -13.77 -29.23 5.02
C SER A 612 -12.42 -28.94 5.68
N LYS A 613 -11.33 -28.85 4.92
CA LYS A 613 -10.01 -28.44 5.43
C LYS A 613 -9.88 -26.92 5.58
N SER A 614 -10.77 -26.15 4.95
CA SER A 614 -10.81 -24.70 5.08
C SER A 614 -11.78 -24.25 6.18
N LYS A 615 -11.39 -23.20 6.91
CA LYS A 615 -12.28 -22.48 7.84
C LYS A 615 -12.89 -21.22 7.20
N ASP A 616 -12.45 -20.88 5.99
CA ASP A 616 -12.88 -19.70 5.25
C ASP A 616 -14.05 -20.04 4.32
N ARG A 617 -15.12 -19.23 4.38
CA ARG A 617 -16.35 -19.51 3.64
C ARG A 617 -16.20 -19.27 2.14
N GLU A 618 -15.41 -18.28 1.75
CA GLU A 618 -15.17 -17.99 0.33
C GLU A 618 -14.29 -19.07 -0.28
N GLU A 619 -13.20 -19.45 0.39
CA GLU A 619 -12.32 -20.53 -0.04
C GLU A 619 -13.10 -21.85 -0.17
N MET A 620 -13.96 -22.18 0.80
CA MET A 620 -14.85 -23.35 0.70
C MET A 620 -15.76 -23.31 -0.52
N ALA A 621 -16.33 -22.14 -0.86
CA ALA A 621 -17.20 -21.98 -2.01
C ALA A 621 -16.43 -22.09 -3.33
N GLU A 622 -15.26 -21.45 -3.40
CA GLU A 622 -14.39 -21.47 -4.57
C GLU A 622 -13.76 -22.86 -4.80
N ILE A 623 -13.44 -23.63 -3.76
CA ILE A 623 -13.04 -25.04 -3.87
C ILE A 623 -14.15 -25.86 -4.55
N LYS A 624 -15.40 -25.72 -4.09
CA LYS A 624 -16.55 -26.43 -4.69
C LYS A 624 -16.74 -26.05 -6.15
N LYS A 625 -16.61 -24.75 -6.45
CA LYS A 625 -16.71 -24.21 -7.81
C LYS A 625 -15.58 -24.75 -8.70
N MET A 626 -14.35 -24.82 -8.20
CA MET A 626 -13.20 -25.38 -8.92
C MET A 626 -13.46 -26.83 -9.35
N HIS A 627 -13.93 -27.68 -8.43
CA HIS A 627 -14.31 -29.07 -8.75
C HIS A 627 -15.41 -29.14 -9.80
N ALA A 628 -16.48 -28.35 -9.64
CA ALA A 628 -17.58 -28.31 -10.59
C ALA A 628 -17.14 -27.86 -12.00
N LEU A 629 -16.20 -26.92 -12.10
CA LEU A 629 -15.65 -26.45 -13.39
C LEU A 629 -14.76 -27.52 -14.05
N ILE A 630 -13.92 -28.21 -13.28
CA ILE A 630 -13.08 -29.30 -13.77
C ILE A 630 -13.93 -30.42 -14.37
N GLU A 631 -15.03 -30.77 -13.70
CA GLU A 631 -15.98 -31.78 -14.17
C GLU A 631 -16.76 -31.28 -15.40
N LYS A 632 -17.39 -30.10 -15.30
CA LYS A 632 -18.21 -29.49 -16.37
C LYS A 632 -17.46 -29.38 -17.70
N TYR A 633 -16.19 -28.98 -17.68
CA TYR A 633 -15.39 -28.79 -18.90
C TYR A 633 -14.46 -29.96 -19.23
N GLN A 634 -14.53 -31.05 -18.46
CA GLN A 634 -13.72 -32.26 -18.63
C GLN A 634 -12.21 -31.96 -18.73
N LEU A 635 -11.69 -31.28 -17.71
CA LEU A 635 -10.33 -30.73 -17.74
C LEU A 635 -9.23 -31.73 -17.35
N LYS A 636 -9.57 -32.94 -16.89
CA LYS A 636 -8.57 -33.98 -16.59
C LYS A 636 -7.66 -34.24 -17.80
N GLY A 637 -6.36 -34.33 -17.55
CA GLY A 637 -5.34 -34.43 -18.61
C GLY A 637 -4.86 -33.08 -19.16
N GLN A 638 -5.50 -31.96 -18.81
CA GLN A 638 -5.14 -30.62 -19.27
C GLN A 638 -4.97 -29.62 -18.11
N ILE A 639 -5.47 -29.95 -16.92
CA ILE A 639 -5.33 -29.16 -15.70
C ILE A 639 -4.54 -29.91 -14.63
N ARG A 640 -3.74 -29.15 -13.88
CA ARG A 640 -3.12 -29.55 -12.63
C ARG A 640 -3.45 -28.51 -11.56
N TRP A 641 -4.09 -28.95 -10.49
CA TRP A 641 -4.36 -28.09 -9.33
C TRP A 641 -3.46 -28.52 -8.17
N ILE A 642 -2.62 -27.60 -7.71
CA ILE A 642 -1.62 -27.79 -6.66
C ILE A 642 -2.06 -27.04 -5.41
N ALA A 643 -1.84 -27.64 -4.24
CA ALA A 643 -2.16 -27.03 -2.95
C ALA A 643 -1.28 -25.81 -2.67
N ALA A 644 -1.73 -24.93 -1.77
CA ALA A 644 -0.98 -23.74 -1.39
C ALA A 644 0.48 -24.06 -1.00
N GLN A 645 1.42 -23.27 -1.53
CA GLN A 645 2.85 -23.49 -1.35
C GLN A 645 3.45 -22.47 -0.38
N THR A 646 4.26 -22.92 0.58
CA THR A 646 4.84 -22.07 1.63
C THR A 646 6.35 -21.85 1.49
N ASP A 647 7.07 -22.70 0.76
CA ASP A 647 8.50 -22.55 0.51
C ASP A 647 8.77 -21.61 -0.67
N ARG A 648 9.21 -20.38 -0.36
CA ARG A 648 9.53 -19.36 -1.36
C ARG A 648 10.64 -19.78 -2.33
N ASN A 649 11.62 -20.57 -1.91
CA ASN A 649 12.72 -21.01 -2.77
C ASN A 649 12.21 -22.02 -3.79
N ARG A 650 11.39 -22.98 -3.35
CA ARG A 650 10.70 -23.92 -4.26
C ARG A 650 9.77 -23.17 -5.21
N ASN A 651 9.05 -22.16 -4.74
CA ASN A 651 8.18 -21.32 -5.57
C ASN A 651 8.97 -20.54 -6.65
N GLY A 652 10.10 -19.92 -6.29
CA GLY A 652 10.99 -19.26 -7.24
C GLY A 652 11.47 -20.21 -8.33
N GLU A 653 11.85 -21.43 -7.96
CA GLU A 653 12.24 -22.45 -8.94
C GLU A 653 11.07 -22.94 -9.78
N LEU A 654 9.87 -23.07 -9.21
CA LEU A 654 8.66 -23.41 -9.95
C LEU A 654 8.38 -22.39 -11.06
N TYR A 655 8.42 -21.08 -10.78
CA TYR A 655 8.27 -20.04 -11.82
C TYR A 655 9.29 -20.23 -12.97
N ARG A 656 10.55 -20.53 -12.64
CA ARG A 656 11.61 -20.77 -13.65
C ARG A 656 11.39 -22.06 -14.43
N CYS A 657 10.94 -23.14 -13.80
CA CYS A 657 10.57 -24.37 -14.48
C CYS A 657 9.38 -24.15 -15.43
N ILE A 658 8.40 -23.31 -15.07
CA ILE A 658 7.33 -22.91 -16.01
C ILE A 658 7.90 -22.13 -17.20
N ALA A 659 8.86 -21.22 -16.97
CA ALA A 659 9.54 -20.49 -18.04
C ALA A 659 10.34 -21.41 -18.98
N ASP A 660 10.91 -22.51 -18.47
CA ASP A 660 11.56 -23.54 -19.28
C ASP A 660 10.58 -24.18 -20.28
N THR A 661 9.30 -24.34 -19.91
CA THR A 661 8.23 -24.82 -20.81
C THR A 661 7.77 -23.80 -21.86
N LYS A 662 8.36 -22.60 -21.87
CA LYS A 662 7.88 -21.44 -22.65
C LYS A 662 6.43 -21.08 -22.32
N GLY A 663 6.07 -21.24 -21.04
CA GLY A 663 4.77 -20.94 -20.47
C GLY A 663 4.51 -19.44 -20.25
N ALA A 664 3.45 -19.12 -19.52
CA ALA A 664 3.14 -17.74 -19.11
C ALA A 664 2.50 -17.71 -17.73
N PHE A 665 2.64 -16.59 -17.01
CA PHE A 665 1.90 -16.35 -15.78
C PHE A 665 0.59 -15.63 -16.09
N VAL A 666 -0.49 -16.00 -15.39
CA VAL A 666 -1.79 -15.34 -15.51
C VAL A 666 -2.31 -14.93 -14.13
N GLN A 667 -2.56 -13.63 -13.96
CA GLN A 667 -3.20 -13.05 -12.78
C GLN A 667 -4.63 -12.60 -13.19
N PRO A 668 -5.69 -13.34 -12.82
CA PRO A 668 -7.05 -13.10 -13.30
C PRO A 668 -7.95 -12.34 -12.31
N ALA A 669 -7.39 -11.64 -11.31
CA ALA A 669 -8.18 -11.08 -10.21
C ALA A 669 -9.20 -10.05 -10.71
N LEU A 670 -10.39 -10.04 -10.09
CA LEU A 670 -11.39 -8.99 -10.30
C LEU A 670 -10.84 -7.61 -9.91
N TYR A 671 -9.91 -7.59 -8.95
CA TYR A 671 -9.12 -6.44 -8.55
C TYR A 671 -7.86 -6.91 -7.82
N GLU A 672 -6.72 -6.31 -8.11
CA GLU A 672 -5.46 -6.60 -7.42
C GLU A 672 -4.83 -5.30 -6.95
N ALA A 673 -4.59 -5.14 -5.64
CA ALA A 673 -4.12 -3.87 -5.09
C ALA A 673 -2.70 -3.51 -5.55
N PHE A 674 -1.82 -4.51 -5.64
CA PHE A 674 -0.45 -4.37 -6.14
C PHE A 674 -0.08 -5.50 -7.08
N GLY A 675 -0.01 -6.73 -6.57
CA GLY A 675 0.31 -7.93 -7.36
C GLY A 675 1.78 -8.35 -7.28
N LEU A 676 2.27 -8.69 -6.09
CA LEU A 676 3.64 -9.21 -5.92
C LEU A 676 3.94 -10.41 -6.84
N THR A 677 2.97 -11.30 -7.04
CA THR A 677 3.13 -12.47 -7.92
C THR A 677 3.39 -12.08 -9.39
N VAL A 678 2.92 -10.91 -9.83
CA VAL A 678 3.23 -10.35 -11.16
C VAL A 678 4.71 -10.00 -11.24
N ILE A 679 5.25 -9.34 -10.21
CA ILE A 679 6.67 -8.97 -10.12
C ILE A 679 7.56 -10.21 -9.96
N GLU A 680 7.14 -11.21 -9.17
CA GLU A 680 7.84 -12.49 -9.03
C GLU A 680 7.96 -13.22 -10.37
N ALA A 681 6.84 -13.34 -11.11
CA ALA A 681 6.81 -13.97 -12.42
C ALA A 681 7.71 -13.23 -13.43
N MET A 682 7.60 -11.90 -13.50
CA MET A 682 8.40 -11.08 -14.40
C MET A 682 9.91 -11.13 -14.03
N ASN A 683 10.27 -11.16 -12.74
CA ASN A 683 11.66 -11.36 -12.28
C ASN A 683 12.24 -12.70 -12.72
N CYS A 684 11.41 -13.73 -12.84
CA CYS A 684 11.82 -15.05 -13.33
C CYS A 684 11.91 -15.11 -14.87
N GLY A 685 11.56 -14.02 -15.57
CA GLY A 685 11.51 -13.96 -17.02
C GLY A 685 10.28 -14.65 -17.63
N LEU A 686 9.20 -14.81 -16.86
CA LEU A 686 7.97 -15.44 -17.33
C LEU A 686 7.02 -14.36 -17.92
N PRO A 687 6.68 -14.41 -19.23
CA PRO A 687 5.69 -13.51 -19.81
C PRO A 687 4.38 -13.55 -19.01
N THR A 688 3.83 -12.37 -18.73
CA THR A 688 2.75 -12.23 -17.77
C THR A 688 1.51 -11.56 -18.37
N PHE A 689 0.35 -12.15 -18.09
CA PHE A 689 -0.98 -11.59 -18.32
C PHE A 689 -1.58 -11.22 -16.97
N ALA A 690 -1.92 -9.96 -16.74
CA ALA A 690 -2.48 -9.55 -15.46
C ALA A 690 -3.72 -8.68 -15.61
N THR A 691 -4.56 -8.68 -14.59
CA THR A 691 -5.77 -7.86 -14.53
C THR A 691 -5.46 -6.38 -14.80
N ASN A 692 -6.31 -5.72 -15.58
CA ASN A 692 -6.27 -4.27 -15.75
C ASN A 692 -6.95 -3.50 -14.60
N GLN A 693 -7.37 -4.21 -13.55
CA GLN A 693 -8.04 -3.63 -12.38
C GLN A 693 -7.08 -3.56 -11.18
N GLY A 694 -6.50 -2.39 -10.95
CA GLY A 694 -5.64 -2.10 -9.81
C GLY A 694 -4.15 -2.07 -10.14
N GLY A 695 -3.29 -2.42 -9.19
CA GLY A 695 -1.83 -2.27 -9.27
C GLY A 695 -1.14 -2.92 -10.48
N PRO A 696 -1.54 -4.12 -10.97
CA PRO A 696 -0.90 -4.71 -12.13
C PRO A 696 -1.03 -3.87 -13.42
N ALA A 697 -2.05 -3.01 -13.51
CA ALA A 697 -2.24 -2.07 -14.61
C ALA A 697 -1.14 -1.00 -14.69
N GLU A 698 -0.43 -0.75 -13.60
CA GLU A 698 0.75 0.12 -13.55
C GLU A 698 2.05 -0.65 -13.73
N ILE A 699 2.11 -1.92 -13.27
CA ILE A 699 3.30 -2.76 -13.36
C ILE A 699 3.60 -3.10 -14.82
N ILE A 700 2.58 -3.55 -15.55
CA ILE A 700 2.68 -3.97 -16.94
C ILE A 700 2.45 -2.77 -17.86
N VAL A 701 3.27 -2.68 -18.91
CA VAL A 701 3.00 -1.85 -20.07
C VAL A 701 2.43 -2.77 -21.13
N ASP A 702 1.11 -2.67 -21.37
CA ASP A 702 0.37 -3.59 -22.25
C ASP A 702 1.00 -3.68 -23.64
N GLY A 703 1.25 -4.91 -24.09
CA GLY A 703 1.89 -5.20 -25.38
C GLY A 703 3.39 -4.92 -25.44
N VAL A 704 4.02 -4.52 -24.33
CA VAL A 704 5.48 -4.27 -24.23
C VAL A 704 6.12 -5.21 -23.21
N SER A 705 5.82 -5.04 -21.91
CA SER A 705 6.42 -5.85 -20.84
C SER A 705 5.52 -7.01 -20.38
N GLY A 706 4.32 -7.13 -20.96
CA GLY A 706 3.31 -8.12 -20.64
C GLY A 706 1.98 -7.74 -21.28
N PHE A 707 0.88 -8.30 -20.78
CA PHE A 707 -0.46 -8.03 -21.30
C PHE A 707 -1.47 -7.75 -20.19
N HIS A 708 -2.38 -6.82 -20.46
CA HIS A 708 -3.56 -6.58 -19.65
C HIS A 708 -4.72 -7.49 -20.08
N ILE A 709 -5.38 -8.09 -19.10
CA ILE A 709 -6.61 -8.87 -19.27
C ILE A 709 -7.75 -8.24 -18.47
N ASN A 710 -8.96 -8.26 -19.01
CA ASN A 710 -10.15 -7.74 -18.34
C ASN A 710 -10.87 -8.89 -17.62
N PRO A 711 -10.90 -8.91 -16.28
CA PRO A 711 -11.47 -10.02 -15.53
C PRO A 711 -13.00 -10.12 -15.66
N THR A 712 -13.67 -9.08 -16.17
CA THR A 712 -15.12 -9.12 -16.46
C THR A 712 -15.44 -9.62 -17.88
N ASN A 713 -14.42 -9.78 -18.74
CA ASN A 713 -14.54 -10.33 -20.09
C ASN A 713 -13.56 -11.50 -20.29
N GLY A 714 -13.96 -12.68 -19.82
CA GLY A 714 -13.16 -13.89 -19.89
C GLY A 714 -12.91 -14.42 -21.31
N ASP A 715 -13.84 -14.17 -22.24
CA ASP A 715 -13.70 -14.61 -23.63
C ASP A 715 -12.63 -13.78 -24.36
N GLU A 716 -12.65 -12.45 -24.20
CA GLU A 716 -11.58 -11.57 -24.70
C GLU A 716 -10.23 -11.93 -24.06
N SER A 717 -10.20 -12.11 -22.74
CA SER A 717 -8.98 -12.43 -22.00
C SER A 717 -8.37 -13.76 -22.43
N SER A 718 -9.18 -14.83 -22.55
CA SER A 718 -8.68 -16.14 -23.01
C SER A 718 -8.24 -16.13 -24.47
N ASN A 719 -8.90 -15.35 -25.33
CA ASN A 719 -8.48 -15.18 -26.72
C ASN A 719 -7.15 -14.45 -26.83
N LYS A 720 -6.92 -13.41 -26.02
CA LYS A 720 -5.63 -12.71 -25.97
C LYS A 720 -4.49 -13.63 -25.57
N ILE A 721 -4.72 -14.53 -24.59
CA ILE A 721 -3.74 -15.55 -24.19
C ILE A 721 -3.50 -16.54 -25.35
N ALA A 722 -4.56 -17.02 -26.01
CA ALA A 722 -4.43 -17.95 -27.13
C ALA A 722 -3.64 -17.33 -28.30
N ASP A 723 -3.93 -16.07 -28.65
CA ASP A 723 -3.24 -15.33 -29.72
C ASP A 723 -1.73 -15.22 -29.46
N PHE A 724 -1.34 -15.00 -28.19
CA PHE A 724 0.06 -14.98 -27.80
C PHE A 724 0.76 -16.32 -28.05
N PHE A 725 0.16 -17.43 -27.63
CA PHE A 725 0.76 -18.76 -27.83
C PHE A 725 0.76 -19.19 -29.31
N GLU A 726 -0.23 -18.79 -30.10
CA GLU A 726 -0.22 -19.00 -31.56
C GLU A 726 0.94 -18.25 -32.22
N LYS A 727 1.17 -17.00 -31.84
CA LYS A 727 2.32 -16.21 -32.30
C LYS A 727 3.64 -16.82 -31.85
N CYS A 728 3.73 -17.32 -30.62
CA CYS A 728 4.94 -17.99 -30.14
C CYS A 728 5.25 -19.28 -30.92
N LYS A 729 4.22 -19.99 -31.40
CA LYS A 729 4.39 -21.19 -32.21
C LYS A 729 4.95 -20.89 -33.60
N THR A 730 4.57 -19.77 -34.21
CA THR A 730 5.08 -19.33 -35.52
C THR A 730 6.38 -18.54 -35.42
N ASN A 731 6.61 -17.86 -34.30
CA ASN A 731 7.80 -17.07 -34.01
C ASN A 731 8.27 -17.29 -32.56
N PRO A 732 9.14 -18.27 -32.29
CA PRO A 732 9.65 -18.55 -30.94
C PRO A 732 10.38 -17.36 -30.29
N ALA A 733 10.94 -16.43 -31.08
CA ALA A 733 11.60 -15.24 -30.55
C ALA A 733 10.61 -14.27 -29.89
N TYR A 734 9.32 -14.34 -30.25
CA TYR A 734 8.28 -13.50 -29.66
C TYR A 734 8.16 -13.72 -28.15
N TRP A 735 8.25 -14.97 -27.69
CA TRP A 735 8.24 -15.26 -26.25
C TRP A 735 9.45 -14.65 -25.53
N ASN A 736 10.64 -14.78 -26.12
CA ASN A 736 11.89 -14.27 -25.56
C ASN A 736 11.88 -12.74 -25.48
N GLN A 737 11.25 -12.06 -26.44
CA GLN A 737 11.07 -10.61 -26.38
C GLN A 737 10.28 -10.19 -25.13
N PHE A 738 9.08 -10.76 -24.91
CA PHE A 738 8.28 -10.42 -23.73
C PHE A 738 8.96 -10.82 -22.41
N SER A 739 9.73 -11.91 -22.41
CA SER A 739 10.56 -12.31 -21.27
C SER A 739 11.62 -11.23 -20.95
N ALA A 740 12.35 -10.76 -21.97
CA ALA A 740 13.38 -9.73 -21.81
C ALA A 740 12.80 -8.36 -21.45
N ASP A 741 11.72 -7.94 -22.09
CA ASP A 741 11.05 -6.66 -21.84
C ASP A 741 10.39 -6.65 -20.44
N GLY A 742 9.85 -7.79 -19.99
CA GLY A 742 9.37 -7.98 -18.63
C GLY A 742 10.49 -7.83 -17.59
N LEU A 743 11.64 -8.49 -17.81
CA LEU A 743 12.82 -8.36 -16.95
C LEU A 743 13.35 -6.94 -16.91
N LYS A 744 13.43 -6.27 -18.07
CA LYS A 744 13.85 -4.87 -18.18
C LYS A 744 12.93 -3.96 -17.35
N ARG A 745 11.61 -4.11 -17.51
CA ARG A 745 10.62 -3.34 -16.73
C ARG A 745 10.82 -3.49 -15.23
N ILE A 746 11.06 -4.70 -14.75
CA ILE A 746 11.29 -4.94 -13.31
C ILE A 746 12.58 -4.28 -12.84
N ASN A 747 13.69 -4.49 -13.56
CA ASN A 747 14.98 -3.92 -13.17
C ASN A 747 15.00 -2.38 -13.20
N GLU A 748 14.15 -1.75 -14.01
CA GLU A 748 14.02 -0.29 -14.09
C GLU A 748 13.07 0.32 -13.05
N CYS A 749 12.14 -0.47 -12.48
CA CYS A 749 11.02 0.11 -11.69
C CYS A 749 10.69 -0.61 -10.38
N TYR A 750 10.91 -1.91 -10.26
CA TYR A 750 10.35 -2.77 -9.20
C TYR A 750 11.42 -3.63 -8.53
N THR A 751 12.48 -2.97 -8.02
CA THR A 751 13.52 -3.63 -7.21
C THR A 751 13.62 -3.00 -5.84
N TRP A 752 13.99 -3.79 -4.84
CA TRP A 752 14.23 -3.28 -3.49
C TRP A 752 15.39 -2.29 -3.41
N LYS A 753 16.36 -2.37 -4.33
CA LYS A 753 17.43 -1.38 -4.47
C LYS A 753 16.90 -0.01 -4.88
N ILE A 754 16.06 0.06 -5.91
CA ILE A 754 15.41 1.31 -6.34
C ILE A 754 14.56 1.87 -5.20
N TYR A 755 13.78 1.01 -4.54
CA TYR A 755 12.97 1.37 -3.38
C TYR A 755 13.82 2.03 -2.29
N ALA A 756 14.88 1.36 -1.82
CA ALA A 756 15.73 1.82 -0.73
C ALA A 756 16.38 3.16 -1.06
N ASN A 757 16.94 3.30 -2.26
CA ASN A 757 17.53 4.57 -2.72
C ASN A 757 16.49 5.70 -2.72
N LYS A 758 15.30 5.43 -3.26
CA LYS A 758 14.23 6.43 -3.34
C LYS A 758 13.74 6.88 -1.96
N VAL A 759 13.49 5.94 -1.04
CA VAL A 759 13.02 6.25 0.32
C VAL A 759 14.06 7.02 1.13
N LEU A 760 15.35 6.63 1.04
CA LEU A 760 16.41 7.37 1.70
C LEU A 760 16.55 8.79 1.13
N ASN A 761 16.50 8.96 -0.20
CA ASN A 761 16.54 10.29 -0.81
C ASN A 761 15.33 11.16 -0.41
N MET A 762 14.14 10.56 -0.29
CA MET A 762 12.97 11.25 0.28
C MET A 762 13.27 11.70 1.71
N GLY A 763 13.78 10.82 2.58
CA GLY A 763 14.15 11.17 3.94
C GLY A 763 15.09 12.38 4.02
N CYS A 764 16.10 12.44 3.13
CA CYS A 764 17.01 13.59 3.03
C CYS A 764 16.26 14.88 2.64
N MET A 765 15.50 14.83 1.53
CA MET A 765 14.84 16.01 0.97
C MET A 765 13.73 16.54 1.88
N TYR A 766 12.88 15.65 2.41
CA TYR A 766 11.81 16.04 3.33
C TYR A 766 12.34 16.51 4.69
N GLY A 767 13.54 16.07 5.08
CA GLY A 767 14.26 16.62 6.24
C GLY A 767 14.54 18.12 6.10
N PHE A 768 15.03 18.55 4.93
CA PHE A 768 15.24 19.98 4.64
C PHE A 768 13.91 20.73 4.39
N TRP A 769 12.99 20.12 3.64
CA TRP A 769 11.64 20.65 3.42
C TRP A 769 10.93 21.03 4.72
N LYS A 770 11.04 20.16 5.73
CA LYS A 770 10.45 20.35 7.06
C LYS A 770 11.00 21.59 7.76
N GLN A 771 12.26 21.95 7.53
CA GLN A 771 12.86 23.16 8.09
C GLN A 771 12.34 24.42 7.39
N LEU A 772 12.17 24.36 6.06
CA LEU A 772 11.63 25.48 5.28
C LEU A 772 10.16 25.79 5.59
N ASN A 773 9.37 24.78 5.99
CA ASN A 773 7.93 24.90 6.22
C ASN A 773 7.55 24.78 7.71
N LYS A 774 8.42 25.25 8.60
CA LYS A 774 8.29 25.08 10.06
C LYS A 774 6.98 25.62 10.63
N ASP A 775 6.55 26.81 10.22
CA ASP A 775 5.36 27.47 10.79
C ASP A 775 4.06 26.73 10.43
N GLN A 776 3.92 26.35 9.16
CA GLN A 776 2.79 25.53 8.69
C GLN A 776 2.74 24.21 9.45
N LYS A 777 3.90 23.54 9.59
CA LYS A 777 3.99 22.28 10.33
C LYS A 777 3.61 22.44 11.80
N GLN A 778 4.03 23.53 12.45
CA GLN A 778 3.66 23.79 13.85
C GLN A 778 2.15 23.99 14.01
N ALA A 779 1.51 24.77 13.13
CA ALA A 779 0.07 24.99 13.17
C ALA A 779 -0.69 23.66 13.01
N LYS A 780 -0.35 22.87 11.98
CA LYS A 780 -0.94 21.54 11.74
C LYS A 780 -0.72 20.60 12.93
N GLN A 781 0.46 20.63 13.55
CA GLN A 781 0.77 19.79 14.71
C GLN A 781 -0.08 20.13 15.93
N ARG A 782 -0.40 21.42 16.17
CA ARG A 782 -1.31 21.80 17.26
C ARG A 782 -2.72 21.28 17.05
N TYR A 783 -3.21 21.33 15.81
CA TYR A 783 -4.51 20.79 15.47
C TYR A 783 -4.55 19.26 15.66
N ILE A 784 -3.51 18.56 15.18
CA ILE A 784 -3.35 17.11 15.40
C ILE A 784 -3.31 16.78 16.90
N GLN A 785 -2.59 17.55 17.71
CA GLN A 785 -2.54 17.35 19.16
C GLN A 785 -3.91 17.52 19.82
N ALA A 786 -4.68 18.54 19.44
CA ALA A 786 -6.04 18.72 19.95
C ALA A 786 -6.93 17.53 19.56
N PHE A 787 -6.87 17.11 18.29
CA PHE A 787 -7.63 16.00 17.74
C PHE A 787 -7.29 14.67 18.44
N TYR A 788 -5.99 14.38 18.62
CA TYR A 788 -5.53 13.20 19.35
C TYR A 788 -6.00 13.21 20.81
N ASN A 789 -5.79 14.32 21.53
CA ASN A 789 -6.05 14.39 22.97
C ASN A 789 -7.53 14.40 23.33
N LEU A 790 -8.36 15.08 22.52
CA LEU A 790 -9.77 15.30 22.82
C LEU A 790 -10.69 14.28 22.15
N MET A 791 -10.27 13.67 21.03
CA MET A 791 -11.06 12.67 20.32
C MET A 791 -10.49 11.28 20.46
N PHE A 792 -9.30 11.03 19.90
CA PHE A 792 -8.74 9.68 19.84
C PHE A 792 -8.61 9.05 21.24
N ARG A 793 -8.02 9.75 22.21
CA ARG A 793 -7.89 9.26 23.60
C ARG A 793 -9.24 8.93 24.26
N ASN A 794 -10.31 9.63 23.90
CA ASN A 794 -11.63 9.36 24.45
C ASN A 794 -12.27 8.13 23.80
N LEU A 795 -12.10 7.94 22.50
CA LEU A 795 -12.55 6.73 21.79
C LEU A 795 -11.86 5.48 22.33
N VAL A 796 -10.56 5.57 22.60
CA VAL A 796 -9.76 4.46 23.14
C VAL A 796 -10.32 3.90 24.46
N LYS A 797 -10.94 4.73 25.30
CA LYS A 797 -11.56 4.29 26.57
C LYS A 797 -12.71 3.30 26.38
N ASN A 798 -13.32 3.28 25.19
CA ASN A 798 -14.42 2.38 24.86
C ASN A 798 -13.94 1.03 24.31
N VAL A 799 -12.64 0.88 24.03
CA VAL A 799 -12.07 -0.38 23.55
C VAL A 799 -11.77 -1.27 24.77
N PRO A 800 -12.35 -2.49 24.86
CA PRO A 800 -12.14 -3.37 26.00
C PRO A 800 -10.65 -3.76 26.17
N LEU A 801 -10.16 -3.69 27.41
CA LEU A 801 -8.83 -4.19 27.74
C LEU A 801 -8.81 -5.71 27.77
N ALA A 802 -7.71 -6.27 27.28
CA ALA A 802 -7.46 -7.69 27.33
C ALA A 802 -6.93 -8.07 28.74
N SER A 803 -7.61 -9.00 29.43
CA SER A 803 -7.17 -9.62 30.69
C SER A 803 -6.46 -10.96 30.51
N ASP A 804 -5.30 -11.18 31.15
CA ASP A 804 -4.59 -12.47 31.13
C ASP A 804 -5.25 -13.56 32.03
N GLU A 805 -6.45 -13.32 32.56
CA GLU A 805 -7.20 -14.33 33.31
C GLU A 805 -7.60 -15.50 32.39
N THR A 806 -7.31 -16.72 32.85
CA THR A 806 -7.60 -17.99 32.16
C THR A 806 -9.03 -17.99 31.63
N GLN A 807 -9.19 -18.03 30.31
CA GLN A 807 -10.42 -18.55 29.71
C GLN A 807 -10.64 -19.95 30.28
N GLN A 808 -11.63 -20.11 31.15
CA GLN A 808 -12.23 -21.41 31.36
C GLN A 808 -12.60 -21.94 29.96
N PRO A 809 -12.29 -23.21 29.64
CA PRO A 809 -12.70 -23.75 28.36
C PRO A 809 -14.20 -23.56 28.24
N ASP A 810 -14.63 -22.92 27.15
CA ASP A 810 -16.05 -22.76 26.82
C ASP A 810 -16.76 -24.05 27.18
N SER A 811 -17.79 -23.93 28.01
CA SER A 811 -18.66 -25.04 28.35
C SER A 811 -19.05 -25.72 27.05
N LYS A 812 -18.74 -27.02 26.95
CA LYS A 812 -19.14 -27.86 25.82
C LYS A 812 -20.59 -27.51 25.46
N PRO A 813 -20.93 -27.33 24.17
CA PRO A 813 -22.32 -27.17 23.79
C PRO A 813 -23.09 -28.36 24.35
N ALA A 814 -24.14 -28.07 25.12
CA ALA A 814 -24.97 -29.09 25.75
C ALA A 814 -25.34 -30.16 24.72
N ASP A 815 -25.01 -31.42 25.01
CA ASP A 815 -25.41 -32.55 24.20
C ASP A 815 -26.92 -32.45 23.94
N LYS A 816 -27.30 -32.44 22.66
CA LYS A 816 -28.70 -32.59 22.27
C LYS A 816 -29.21 -33.90 22.88
N PRO A 817 -30.38 -33.92 23.55
CA PRO A 817 -30.92 -35.16 24.08
C PRO A 817 -31.13 -36.15 22.93
N GLN A 818 -30.52 -37.33 23.07
CA GLN A 818 -30.71 -38.44 22.14
C GLN A 818 -32.21 -38.81 22.05
N PRO A 819 -32.72 -39.17 20.86
CA PRO A 819 -34.09 -39.65 20.74
C PRO A 819 -34.22 -41.01 21.42
N THR A 820 -35.17 -41.08 22.35
CA THR A 820 -35.56 -42.26 23.11
C THR A 820 -35.93 -43.43 22.17
N PRO A 821 -35.46 -44.66 22.42
CA PRO A 821 -35.88 -45.82 21.63
C PRO A 821 -37.36 -46.12 21.88
N SER A 822 -38.10 -46.33 20.80
CA SER A 822 -39.51 -46.72 20.83
C SER A 822 -39.70 -48.10 21.48
N THR A 823 -40.39 -48.13 22.61
CA THR A 823 -40.81 -49.34 23.30
C THR A 823 -41.96 -50.01 22.54
N LYS A 824 -41.66 -51.05 21.76
CA LYS A 824 -42.67 -52.02 21.33
C LYS A 824 -42.98 -52.99 22.48
N ARG A 825 -44.27 -53.09 22.79
CA ARG A 825 -44.92 -54.05 23.69
C ARG A 825 -44.40 -55.48 23.51
N SER A 826 -44.18 -56.19 24.62
CA SER A 826 -44.53 -57.60 24.73
C SER A 826 -45.08 -57.90 26.13
N GLN A 827 -46.22 -58.60 26.15
CA GLN A 827 -46.90 -59.10 27.34
C GLN A 827 -46.36 -60.49 27.72
N SER A 828 -46.50 -60.81 29.02
CA SER A 828 -46.60 -62.17 29.60
C SER A 828 -45.28 -62.98 29.66
N ARG A 829 -44.71 -63.21 30.85
CA ARG A 829 -45.01 -64.20 31.93
C ARG A 829 -44.12 -65.45 31.82
N LEU A 830 -43.25 -65.58 32.83
CA LEU A 830 -43.00 -66.77 33.66
C LEU A 830 -42.47 -68.07 33.01
N GLN A 831 -41.43 -68.61 33.67
CA GLN A 831 -40.84 -69.97 33.61
C GLN A 831 -39.78 -70.18 32.51
N ARG A 832 -38.64 -70.85 32.73
CA ARG A 832 -38.02 -71.53 33.88
C ARG A 832 -36.59 -71.95 33.43
N LEU A 833 -35.66 -72.02 34.38
CA LEU A 833 -34.61 -73.06 34.54
C LEU A 833 -33.52 -73.27 33.46
N PHE A 834 -32.26 -73.16 33.93
CA PHE A 834 -30.99 -73.66 33.35
C PHE A 834 -30.63 -73.09 31.97
N GLY A 835 -29.39 -72.73 31.63
CA GLY A 835 -28.06 -73.17 32.01
C GLY A 835 -27.21 -73.14 30.73
N ALA A 836 -25.89 -72.98 30.89
CA ALA A 836 -24.82 -72.84 29.88
C ALA A 836 -24.57 -71.42 29.35
#